data_AF-A0A1C5PPT5-F1
#
_entry.id   AF-A0A1C5PPT5-F1
#
_cell.length_a   1.000
_cell.length_b   1.000
_cell.length_c   1.000
_cell.angle_alpha   90.00
_cell.angle_beta   90.00
_cell.angle_gamma   90.00
#
_symmetry.space_group_name_H-M   'P 1'
#
loop_
_entity.id
_entity.type
_entity.pdbx_description
1 polymer ?
#
loop_
_entity_poly.entity_id
_entity_poly.type
_entity_poly.pdbx_seq_one_letter_code
_entity_poly.pdbx_strand_id
1 'polypeptide(L)'
;MRKPTLKRLALGLVQQTAALLLMVAIAAILFNSYLAVDTADGAKVYELSPLDAETEFEDSVIFHDLFQSSVSDIIQLMVIKGQMETNGSFDPYKYIDITEFVSGKTGSADCPVTAVYELEDLIKWGKYGVEYTDRIMSMSDFVNYFGSVNQNSNFRLDADGQLVFSVEGTQTEEQQQAVTQAIEAIPESQRTERLEDLAFTYIVKESVTDIRVSREDDGTLTVYFPMLVCRYATVDGEKQLTACANNWVEYTALQNNLALAIHTLSANYEQYQNCNDLYQENASNLKYAVRLMSKDGITRTYTNVSEIADSSDNEMTDYFSEYRRYLIYYPDSLEFTGNTGMTERQIYQYLKDYDYAHPDMTHIWIAVDTNYPVQGDAFYNANVVFQRIVPNIWYLIGGGILLVVLWLLIGIYLTVTAGVAFDEEDEPVLYLNGIDHVWIECMALALLACVYAGKVGYGYLMDTANKVYLSHSEIQGREITRLAAYGVFAVYGFSVSAGINVFWYSLIRRIKSHNMWSDSFLHWLVSSFGKAVHFVSSHRNSAVSSLIPYNLFLLANLAGILAAYLLRGKGVWWLLPTFAAVILDGIVGVLKFKQKAEQIDIVEGIRRIRDGEVDYKLDVEALHGDNREMADAVNNIGEGIRKAVSTSMKDEQMKSDLITNVSHDIKTPLTSIINYVDLLKRLKITEEPAKSYIAVLDSKSQRLKQLTDDLVEASKISSGNIVLNLEPLNLTELLNQAVGEFSDRLEEKKLQIIFDGSDVVGMIYADSRRMWRIIENLFQNICKYALEGTRVYLEMKVEGGRVTASLKNISDRPMNLKGEELSERFIRGDASRTTEGSGLGLYIAKNLTQAQHGEFQIQLDGDLFKIILDFPEYERPSQEGGDSGSG
;
A
#
# COMPACT_ATOMS: atom_id res chain seq x y z
N MET A 1 -13.34 -17.84 -29.03
CA MET A 1 -14.27 -16.79 -28.55
C MET A 1 -15.51 -16.79 -29.44
N ARG A 2 -16.73 -16.97 -28.90
CA ARG A 2 -17.98 -16.97 -29.67
C ARG A 2 -18.17 -15.60 -30.38
N LYS A 3 -18.65 -15.56 -31.63
CA LYS A 3 -18.97 -14.32 -32.40
C LYS A 3 -19.64 -13.18 -31.59
N PRO A 4 -20.62 -13.45 -30.68
CA PRO A 4 -21.23 -12.42 -29.85
C PRO A 4 -20.30 -11.71 -28.86
N THR A 5 -19.25 -12.37 -28.33
CA THR A 5 -18.31 -11.70 -27.40
C THR A 5 -17.36 -10.76 -28.13
N LEU A 6 -16.96 -11.10 -29.35
CA LEU A 6 -16.14 -10.24 -30.20
C LEU A 6 -16.88 -8.96 -30.62
N LYS A 7 -18.17 -9.08 -30.95
CA LYS A 7 -19.03 -7.94 -31.29
C LYS A 7 -19.16 -6.96 -30.11
N ARG A 8 -19.32 -7.47 -28.87
CA ARG A 8 -19.38 -6.62 -27.66
C ARG A 8 -18.07 -5.90 -27.38
N LEU A 9 -16.95 -6.58 -27.54
CA LEU A 9 -15.62 -5.99 -27.33
C LEU A 9 -15.34 -4.90 -28.37
N ALA A 10 -15.73 -5.12 -29.62
CA ALA A 10 -15.68 -4.11 -30.68
C ALA A 10 -16.57 -2.89 -30.37
N LEU A 11 -17.83 -3.10 -29.94
CA LEU A 11 -18.71 -2.01 -29.52
C LEU A 11 -18.17 -1.24 -28.30
N GLY A 12 -17.58 -1.94 -27.33
CA GLY A 12 -16.91 -1.30 -26.19
C GLY A 12 -15.74 -0.43 -26.62
N LEU A 13 -14.91 -0.89 -27.57
CA LEU A 13 -13.85 -0.08 -28.17
C LEU A 13 -14.42 1.15 -28.87
N VAL A 14 -15.49 1.01 -29.66
CA VAL A 14 -16.15 2.14 -30.33
C VAL A 14 -16.66 3.16 -29.31
N GLN A 15 -17.25 2.71 -28.20
CA GLN A 15 -17.68 3.60 -27.12
C GLN A 15 -16.50 4.37 -26.51
N GLN A 16 -15.38 3.70 -26.24
CA GLN A 16 -14.19 4.36 -25.70
C GLN A 16 -13.57 5.34 -26.69
N THR A 17 -13.55 5.01 -27.99
CA THR A 17 -13.09 5.95 -29.02
C THR A 17 -14.01 7.16 -29.14
N ALA A 18 -15.32 7.00 -28.94
CA ALA A 18 -16.26 8.12 -28.94
C ALA A 18 -16.01 9.07 -27.75
N ALA A 19 -15.74 8.53 -26.55
CA ALA A 19 -15.37 9.34 -25.38
C ALA A 19 -14.04 10.09 -25.58
N LEU A 20 -13.06 9.44 -26.20
CA LEU A 20 -11.79 10.05 -26.54
C LEU A 20 -11.98 11.21 -27.52
N LEU A 21 -12.68 10.97 -28.63
CA LEU A 21 -12.95 11.99 -29.64
C LEU A 21 -13.78 13.15 -29.08
N LEU A 22 -14.70 12.87 -28.15
CA LEU A 22 -15.48 13.88 -27.46
C LEU A 22 -14.57 14.83 -26.66
N MET A 23 -13.63 14.29 -25.88
CA MET A 23 -12.69 15.13 -25.14
C MET A 23 -11.73 15.91 -26.05
N VAL A 24 -11.35 15.34 -27.20
CA VAL A 24 -10.59 16.08 -28.22
C VAL A 24 -11.42 17.22 -28.82
N ALA A 25 -12.72 17.00 -29.08
CA ALA A 25 -13.62 18.06 -29.56
C ALA A 25 -13.80 19.17 -28.52
N ILE A 26 -13.94 18.80 -27.23
CA ILE A 26 -13.99 19.77 -26.12
C ILE A 26 -12.69 20.58 -26.04
N ALA A 27 -11.54 19.91 -26.12
CA ALA A 27 -10.24 20.59 -26.17
C ALA A 27 -10.13 21.52 -27.39
N ALA A 28 -10.68 21.11 -28.53
CA ALA A 28 -10.65 21.91 -29.76
C ALA A 28 -11.51 23.16 -29.64
N ILE A 29 -12.63 23.09 -28.92
CA ILE A 29 -13.41 24.27 -28.58
C ILE A 29 -12.61 25.13 -27.61
N LEU A 30 -12.17 24.59 -26.47
CA LEU A 30 -11.45 25.35 -25.44
C LEU A 30 -10.18 26.05 -25.94
N PHE A 31 -9.38 25.41 -26.80
CA PHE A 31 -8.14 26.00 -27.31
C PHE A 31 -8.34 26.97 -28.48
N ASN A 32 -9.47 26.88 -29.18
CA ASN A 32 -9.78 27.77 -30.31
C ASN A 32 -10.80 28.86 -29.92
N SER A 33 -11.48 28.77 -28.79
CA SER A 33 -12.41 29.80 -28.30
C SER A 33 -11.75 31.07 -27.77
N TYR A 34 -10.43 31.23 -27.93
CA TYR A 34 -9.72 32.42 -27.49
C TYR A 34 -8.81 32.97 -28.59
N LEU A 35 -8.79 34.28 -28.69
CA LEU A 35 -7.96 35.06 -29.60
C LEU A 35 -7.02 35.94 -28.77
N ALA A 36 -5.70 35.73 -28.89
CA ALA A 36 -4.71 36.65 -28.36
C ALA A 36 -4.29 37.64 -29.45
N VAL A 37 -4.29 38.93 -29.13
CA VAL A 37 -3.86 40.02 -30.01
C VAL A 37 -2.85 40.89 -29.27
N ASP A 38 -1.71 41.14 -29.90
CA ASP A 38 -0.70 42.04 -29.36
C ASP A 38 -1.16 43.49 -29.52
N THR A 39 -1.26 44.22 -28.39
CA THR A 39 -1.58 45.66 -28.34
C THR A 39 -0.41 46.44 -27.74
N ALA A 40 -0.44 47.78 -27.77
CA ALA A 40 0.65 48.62 -27.25
C ALA A 40 0.94 48.38 -25.75
N ASP A 41 -0.09 48.01 -24.98
CA ASP A 41 0.01 47.67 -23.55
C ASP A 41 0.37 46.18 -23.29
N GLY A 42 0.58 45.39 -24.35
CA GLY A 42 0.84 43.95 -24.29
C GLY A 42 -0.26 43.09 -24.94
N ALA A 43 -0.12 41.76 -24.85
CA ALA A 43 -1.07 40.81 -25.44
C ALA A 43 -2.41 40.79 -24.69
N LYS A 44 -3.50 41.20 -25.36
CA LYS A 44 -4.88 41.09 -24.87
C LYS A 44 -5.51 39.80 -25.39
N VAL A 45 -6.26 39.09 -24.55
CA VAL A 45 -6.95 37.86 -24.93
C VAL A 45 -8.45 38.07 -24.90
N TYR A 46 -9.10 37.75 -26.02
CA TYR A 46 -10.53 37.84 -26.24
C TYR A 46 -11.14 36.44 -26.27
N GLU A 47 -12.30 36.27 -25.65
CA GLU A 47 -13.10 35.06 -25.76
C GLU A 47 -14.02 35.15 -26.97
N LEU A 48 -13.97 34.14 -27.84
CA LEU A 48 -14.83 34.01 -29.01
C LEU A 48 -16.09 33.25 -28.62
N SER A 49 -17.24 33.92 -28.73
CA SER A 49 -18.53 33.30 -28.45
C SER A 49 -19.05 32.58 -29.69
N PRO A 50 -19.69 31.40 -29.53
CA PRO A 50 -20.44 30.76 -30.63
C PRO A 50 -21.58 31.63 -31.20
N LEU A 51 -22.03 32.63 -30.44
CA LEU A 51 -23.05 33.60 -30.87
C LEU A 51 -22.50 34.64 -31.86
N ASP A 52 -21.18 34.81 -31.94
CA ASP A 52 -20.53 35.73 -32.88
C ASP A 52 -20.51 35.20 -34.33
N ALA A 53 -21.13 34.04 -34.58
CA ALA A 53 -21.16 33.41 -35.91
C ALA A 53 -22.05 34.12 -36.94
N GLU A 54 -22.94 34.98 -36.49
CA GLU A 54 -23.82 35.77 -37.38
C GLU A 54 -23.32 37.20 -37.60
N THR A 55 -22.23 37.61 -36.94
CA THR A 55 -21.68 38.97 -37.01
C THR A 55 -20.43 39.01 -37.89
N GLU A 56 -20.28 40.09 -38.66
CA GLU A 56 -19.01 40.39 -39.32
C GLU A 56 -17.97 40.79 -38.26
N PHE A 57 -16.68 40.60 -38.56
CA PHE A 57 -15.61 40.91 -37.61
C PHE A 57 -15.66 42.38 -37.17
N GLU A 58 -15.98 43.29 -38.07
CA GLU A 58 -16.08 44.73 -37.82
C GLU A 58 -17.26 45.14 -36.91
N ASP A 59 -18.24 44.25 -36.71
CA ASP A 59 -19.34 44.43 -35.75
C ASP A 59 -19.12 43.61 -34.46
N SER A 60 -18.01 42.89 -34.35
CA SER A 60 -17.68 42.09 -33.17
C SER A 60 -17.21 42.95 -32.00
N VAL A 61 -17.40 42.44 -30.78
CA VAL A 61 -16.88 43.06 -29.55
C VAL A 61 -15.36 43.19 -29.61
N ILE A 62 -14.69 42.22 -30.23
CA ILE A 62 -13.23 42.21 -30.41
C ILE A 62 -12.77 43.42 -31.22
N PHE A 63 -13.42 43.70 -32.35
CA PHE A 63 -13.09 44.85 -33.18
C PHE A 63 -13.35 46.16 -32.45
N HIS A 64 -14.48 46.27 -31.73
CA HIS A 64 -14.80 47.45 -30.95
C HIS A 64 -13.76 47.73 -29.86
N ASP A 65 -13.35 46.71 -29.11
CA ASP A 65 -12.34 46.83 -28.05
C ASP A 65 -10.95 47.14 -28.61
N LEU A 66 -10.55 46.52 -29.73
CA LEU A 66 -9.30 46.82 -30.41
C LEU A 66 -9.29 48.27 -30.91
N PHE A 67 -10.38 48.70 -31.56
CA PHE A 67 -10.52 50.08 -32.01
C PHE A 67 -10.48 51.07 -30.85
N GLN A 68 -11.18 50.79 -29.75
CA GLN A 68 -11.15 51.60 -28.53
C GLN A 68 -9.73 51.71 -27.95
N SER A 69 -9.01 50.59 -27.86
CA SER A 69 -7.63 50.57 -27.39
C SER A 69 -6.75 51.43 -28.29
N SER A 70 -6.87 51.28 -29.61
CA SER A 70 -6.08 52.07 -30.56
C SER A 70 -6.39 53.57 -30.52
N VAL A 71 -7.65 53.96 -30.31
CA VAL A 71 -8.02 55.38 -30.10
C VAL A 71 -7.34 55.93 -28.86
N SER A 72 -7.36 55.18 -27.75
CA SER A 72 -6.66 55.55 -26.51
C SER A 72 -5.15 55.66 -26.75
N ASP A 73 -4.55 54.67 -27.42
CA ASP A 73 -3.12 54.65 -27.73
C ASP A 73 -2.71 55.86 -28.57
N ILE A 74 -3.52 56.26 -29.55
CA ILE A 74 -3.24 57.43 -30.41
C ILE A 74 -3.33 58.74 -29.63
N ILE A 75 -4.38 58.90 -28.83
CA ILE A 75 -4.54 60.10 -27.99
C ILE A 75 -3.34 60.22 -27.06
N GLN A 76 -2.97 59.12 -26.39
CA GLN A 76 -1.80 59.09 -25.52
C GLN A 76 -0.49 59.32 -26.30
N LEU A 77 -0.33 58.73 -27.48
CA LEU A 77 0.85 58.92 -28.33
C LEU A 77 0.99 60.38 -28.78
N MET A 78 -0.10 61.06 -29.14
CA MET A 78 -0.09 62.47 -29.53
C MET A 78 0.42 63.36 -28.39
N VAL A 79 -0.08 63.10 -27.19
CA VAL A 79 0.29 63.79 -25.96
C VAL A 79 1.78 63.58 -25.63
N ILE A 80 2.26 62.33 -25.73
CA ILE A 80 3.67 61.99 -25.50
C ILE A 80 4.57 62.60 -26.59
N LYS A 81 4.14 62.61 -27.85
CA LYS A 81 4.86 63.26 -28.96
C LYS A 81 5.07 64.75 -28.69
N GLY A 82 4.08 65.45 -28.15
CA GLY A 82 4.23 66.84 -27.72
C GLY A 82 5.34 67.04 -26.68
N GLN A 83 5.53 66.08 -25.77
CA GLN A 83 6.56 66.11 -24.73
C GLN A 83 7.95 65.74 -25.25
N MET A 84 8.05 64.82 -26.22
CA MET A 84 9.34 64.24 -26.63
C MET A 84 9.90 64.77 -27.94
N GLU A 85 9.07 65.35 -28.81
CA GLU A 85 9.49 65.79 -30.14
C GLU A 85 9.67 67.30 -30.22
N THR A 86 10.64 67.70 -31.04
CA THR A 86 10.86 69.05 -31.54
C THR A 86 10.84 68.98 -33.08
N ASN A 87 10.01 69.78 -33.74
CA ASN A 87 9.81 69.76 -35.20
C ASN A 87 9.44 68.39 -35.80
N GLY A 88 8.69 67.55 -35.06
CA GLY A 88 8.17 66.26 -35.56
C GLY A 88 9.15 65.09 -35.50
N SER A 89 10.28 65.26 -34.81
CA SER A 89 11.24 64.18 -34.52
C SER A 89 11.59 64.16 -33.04
N PHE A 90 11.87 62.97 -32.49
CA PHE A 90 12.36 62.80 -31.12
C PHE A 90 13.60 63.66 -30.89
N ASP A 91 13.55 64.54 -29.88
CA ASP A 91 14.62 65.48 -29.55
C ASP A 91 15.23 65.14 -28.19
N PRO A 92 16.38 64.42 -28.17
CA PRO A 92 17.04 64.04 -26.91
C PRO A 92 17.53 65.25 -26.11
N TYR A 93 17.80 66.40 -26.77
CA TYR A 93 18.38 67.60 -26.16
C TYR A 93 17.32 68.61 -25.73
N LYS A 94 16.05 68.23 -25.76
CA LYS A 94 14.95 69.08 -25.29
C LYS A 94 15.10 69.37 -23.80
N TYR A 95 15.05 70.65 -23.44
CA TYR A 95 15.10 71.08 -22.04
C TYR A 95 13.73 70.91 -21.38
N ILE A 96 13.73 70.19 -20.25
CA ILE A 96 12.54 69.94 -19.44
C ILE A 96 12.69 70.67 -18.11
N ASP A 97 11.83 71.65 -17.87
CA ASP A 97 11.64 72.27 -16.57
C ASP A 97 10.77 71.33 -15.70
N ILE A 98 11.35 70.85 -14.60
CA ILE A 98 10.73 69.79 -13.77
C ILE A 98 9.46 70.29 -13.08
N THR A 99 9.47 71.51 -12.56
CA THR A 99 8.33 72.07 -11.84
C THR A 99 7.22 72.47 -12.82
N GLU A 100 7.55 73.02 -13.99
CA GLU A 100 6.58 73.28 -15.05
C GLU A 100 5.94 71.98 -15.57
N PHE A 101 6.75 70.94 -15.81
CA PHE A 101 6.26 69.63 -16.25
C PHE A 101 5.30 68.98 -15.25
N VAL A 102 5.65 68.99 -13.96
CA VAL A 102 4.81 68.39 -12.92
C VAL A 102 3.56 69.23 -12.65
N SER A 103 3.66 70.56 -12.62
CA SER A 103 2.51 71.43 -12.42
C SER A 103 1.47 71.32 -13.55
N GLY A 104 1.92 71.11 -14.79
CA GLY A 104 1.05 70.80 -15.92
C GLY A 104 0.32 69.46 -15.81
N LYS A 105 0.78 68.54 -14.94
CA LYS A 105 0.17 67.22 -14.70
C LYS A 105 -0.70 67.18 -13.43
N THR A 106 -0.33 67.88 -12.37
CA THR A 106 -1.04 67.84 -11.07
C THR A 106 -2.02 69.00 -10.87
N GLY A 107 -1.96 70.03 -11.72
CA GLY A 107 -2.80 71.23 -11.60
C GLY A 107 -2.47 72.12 -10.41
N SER A 108 -1.44 71.79 -9.63
CA SER A 108 -0.99 72.51 -8.43
C SER A 108 0.48 72.89 -8.56
N ALA A 109 0.76 74.19 -8.73
CA ALA A 109 2.11 74.74 -8.68
C ALA A 109 2.46 75.09 -7.22
N ASP A 110 2.74 74.08 -6.40
CA ASP A 110 3.06 74.26 -4.98
C ASP A 110 4.57 74.17 -4.70
N CYS A 111 5.41 74.50 -5.71
CA CYS A 111 6.86 74.58 -5.55
C CYS A 111 7.41 75.85 -6.23
N PRO A 112 8.08 76.76 -5.49
CA PRO A 112 8.62 78.00 -6.04
C PRO A 112 9.97 77.82 -6.75
N VAL A 113 10.60 76.65 -6.62
CA VAL A 113 11.91 76.33 -7.21
C VAL A 113 11.76 75.30 -8.32
N THR A 114 12.67 75.33 -9.28
CA THR A 114 12.73 74.36 -10.38
C THR A 114 14.17 73.99 -10.72
N ALA A 115 14.32 72.87 -11.42
CA ALA A 115 15.56 72.44 -12.03
C ALA A 115 15.28 72.06 -13.49
N VAL A 116 16.22 72.37 -14.38
CA VAL A 116 16.11 72.08 -15.81
C VAL A 116 17.10 70.98 -16.18
N TYR A 117 16.62 69.94 -16.83
CA TYR A 117 17.43 68.81 -17.31
C TYR A 117 17.20 68.55 -18.80
N GLU A 118 18.16 67.89 -19.45
CA GLU A 118 17.96 67.35 -20.80
C GLU A 118 17.06 66.11 -20.74
N LEU A 119 16.17 65.97 -21.72
CA LEU A 119 15.22 64.86 -21.79
C LEU A 119 15.90 63.49 -21.82
N GLU A 120 17.00 63.35 -22.58
CA GLU A 120 17.75 62.10 -22.68
C GLU A 120 18.29 61.63 -21.31
N ASP A 121 18.80 62.57 -20.51
CA ASP A 121 19.35 62.27 -19.19
C ASP A 121 18.27 61.79 -18.23
N LEU A 122 17.09 62.42 -18.23
CA LEU A 122 15.95 62.00 -17.42
C LEU A 122 15.46 60.59 -17.81
N ILE A 123 15.39 60.29 -19.11
CA ILE A 123 14.99 58.96 -19.61
C ILE A 123 16.03 57.90 -19.21
N LYS A 124 17.31 58.17 -19.43
CA LYS A 124 18.38 57.25 -19.01
C LYS A 124 18.35 57.03 -17.51
N TRP A 125 18.10 58.08 -16.73
CA TRP A 125 17.98 57.97 -15.27
C TRP A 125 16.84 57.04 -14.88
N GLY A 126 15.66 57.17 -15.49
CA GLY A 126 14.52 56.32 -15.21
C GLY A 126 14.77 54.83 -15.45
N LYS A 127 15.50 54.47 -16.51
CA LYS A 127 15.88 53.07 -16.80
C LYS A 127 16.70 52.41 -15.70
N TYR A 128 17.49 53.17 -14.95
CA TYR A 128 18.29 52.63 -13.85
C TYR A 128 17.62 52.80 -12.47
N GLY A 129 16.47 53.46 -12.42
CA GLY A 129 15.76 53.75 -11.18
C GLY A 129 16.29 54.97 -10.42
N VAL A 130 15.40 55.55 -9.60
CA VAL A 130 15.74 56.64 -8.68
C VAL A 130 16.24 56.02 -7.37
N GLU A 131 17.47 56.35 -7.00
CA GLU A 131 18.09 55.87 -5.76
C GLU A 131 18.13 56.99 -4.72
N TYR A 132 17.84 56.62 -3.48
CA TYR A 132 17.93 57.49 -2.33
C TYR A 132 19.01 56.98 -1.38
N THR A 133 19.81 57.89 -0.85
CA THR A 133 20.77 57.60 0.22
C THR A 133 20.37 58.36 1.46
N ASP A 134 20.19 57.63 2.57
CA ASP A 134 19.95 58.24 3.87
C ASP A 134 21.23 58.93 4.33
N ARG A 135 21.18 60.25 4.36
CA ARG A 135 22.24 61.04 4.98
C ARG A 135 21.96 61.12 6.46
N ILE A 136 22.85 60.50 7.23
CA ILE A 136 22.79 60.48 8.70
C ILE A 136 23.52 61.72 9.21
N MET A 137 22.83 62.54 9.99
CA MET A 137 23.41 63.75 10.58
C MET A 137 22.75 64.08 11.91
N SER A 138 23.48 64.81 12.77
CA SER A 138 22.88 65.35 14.00
C SER A 138 21.78 66.36 13.65
N MET A 139 20.84 66.61 14.54
CA MET A 139 19.81 67.65 14.34
C MET A 139 20.44 69.03 14.05
N SER A 140 21.54 69.37 14.74
CA SER A 140 22.31 70.59 14.50
C SER A 140 22.88 70.64 13.08
N ASP A 141 23.45 69.53 12.61
CA ASP A 141 24.00 69.42 11.25
C ASP A 141 22.90 69.45 10.19
N PHE A 142 21.73 68.84 10.45
CA PHE A 142 20.57 68.84 9.56
C PHE A 142 20.09 70.25 9.25
N VAL A 143 19.89 71.05 10.29
CA VAL A 143 19.44 72.42 10.11
C VAL A 143 20.55 73.25 9.45
N ASN A 144 21.80 73.13 9.88
CA ASN A 144 22.91 73.84 9.23
C ASN A 144 23.09 73.48 7.75
N TYR A 145 22.78 72.25 7.36
CA TYR A 145 22.94 71.76 6.00
C TYR A 145 21.91 72.36 5.02
N PHE A 146 20.66 72.54 5.45
CA PHE A 146 19.58 73.08 4.61
C PHE A 146 19.25 74.57 4.86
N GLY A 147 19.89 75.21 5.83
CA GLY A 147 19.73 76.64 6.12
C GLY A 147 19.90 76.94 7.61
N SER A 148 20.86 77.81 7.96
CA SER A 148 21.30 78.05 9.34
C SER A 148 20.15 78.22 10.34
N VAL A 149 20.21 77.51 11.49
CA VAL A 149 19.24 77.61 12.62
C VAL A 149 19.02 79.05 13.09
N ASN A 150 19.96 79.94 12.77
CA ASN A 150 19.97 81.34 13.19
C ASN A 150 19.22 82.29 12.26
N GLN A 151 18.56 81.80 11.20
CA GLN A 151 17.70 82.64 10.38
C GLN A 151 16.32 82.79 11.04
N ASN A 152 16.02 84.00 11.53
CA ASN A 152 14.74 84.33 12.17
C ASN A 152 13.53 84.10 11.25
N SER A 153 13.73 83.99 9.93
CA SER A 153 12.67 83.67 8.95
C SER A 153 12.03 82.29 9.15
N ASN A 154 12.72 81.35 9.79
CA ASN A 154 12.27 79.95 9.94
C ASN A 154 11.42 79.72 11.21
N PHE A 155 11.18 80.77 12.01
CA PHE A 155 10.39 80.70 13.23
C PHE A 155 9.25 81.71 13.20
N ARG A 156 8.12 81.36 13.81
CA ARG A 156 6.94 82.21 13.98
C ARG A 156 6.44 82.13 15.40
N LEU A 157 5.65 83.11 15.80
CA LEU A 157 4.88 83.03 17.04
C LEU A 157 3.52 82.41 16.72
N ASP A 158 3.13 81.39 17.46
CA ASP A 158 1.78 80.80 17.36
C ASP A 158 0.71 81.72 17.99
N ALA A 159 -0.56 81.30 17.93
CA ALA A 159 -1.69 82.07 18.45
C ALA A 159 -1.60 82.35 19.97
N ASP A 160 -0.76 81.59 20.70
CA ASP A 160 -0.52 81.73 22.14
C ASP A 160 0.78 82.50 22.44
N GLY A 161 1.46 83.03 21.42
CA GLY A 161 2.68 83.82 21.54
C GLY A 161 3.93 82.98 21.84
N GLN A 162 3.90 81.67 21.58
CA GLN A 162 5.07 80.81 21.73
C GLN A 162 5.84 80.69 20.41
N LEU A 163 7.16 80.57 20.51
CA LEU A 163 8.04 80.39 19.35
C LEU A 163 7.86 78.98 18.79
N VAL A 164 7.53 78.88 17.50
CA VAL A 164 7.32 77.64 16.77
C VAL A 164 8.09 77.68 15.45
N PHE A 165 8.62 76.54 15.02
CA PHE A 165 9.26 76.42 13.71
C PHE A 165 8.20 76.34 12.59
N SER A 166 8.37 77.12 11.52
CA SER A 166 7.42 77.18 10.40
C SER A 166 8.17 77.48 9.11
N VAL A 167 7.96 76.65 8.09
CA VAL A 167 8.64 76.80 6.79
C VAL A 167 7.81 77.60 5.77
N GLU A 168 6.50 77.79 6.02
CA GLU A 168 5.63 78.51 5.11
C GLU A 168 5.40 79.98 5.48
N GLY A 169 5.61 80.86 4.48
CA GLY A 169 4.98 82.17 4.36
C GLY A 169 5.88 83.40 4.61
N THR A 170 5.63 84.45 3.84
CA THR A 170 6.20 85.79 4.05
C THR A 170 5.75 86.37 5.38
N GLN A 171 6.71 86.73 6.24
CA GLN A 171 6.46 87.44 7.49
C GLN A 171 6.47 88.96 7.24
N THR A 172 5.60 89.71 7.91
CA THR A 172 5.70 91.17 7.97
C THR A 172 6.88 91.59 8.87
N GLU A 173 7.46 92.78 8.64
CA GLU A 173 8.62 93.28 9.42
C GLU A 173 8.37 93.27 10.95
N GLU A 174 7.12 93.53 11.39
CA GLU A 174 6.72 93.46 12.80
C GLU A 174 6.77 92.04 13.38
N GLN A 175 6.37 91.03 12.61
CA GLN A 175 6.43 89.62 13.03
C GLN A 175 7.90 89.15 13.12
N GLN A 176 8.73 89.58 12.18
CA GLN A 176 10.17 89.30 12.19
C GLN A 176 10.86 89.89 13.44
N GLN A 177 10.51 91.12 13.84
CA GLN A 177 11.02 91.74 15.06
C GLN A 177 10.54 91.01 16.32
N ALA A 178 9.28 90.59 16.38
CA ALA A 178 8.72 89.85 17.52
C ALA A 178 9.37 88.46 17.69
N VAL A 179 9.63 87.76 16.59
CA VAL A 179 10.38 86.49 16.57
C VAL A 179 11.82 86.70 17.05
N THR A 180 12.48 87.77 16.58
CA THR A 180 13.84 88.12 17.00
C THR A 180 13.93 88.33 18.51
N GLN A 181 12.99 89.08 19.10
CA GLN A 181 12.94 89.32 20.54
C GLN A 181 12.67 88.03 21.33
N ALA A 182 11.79 87.15 20.83
CA ALA A 182 11.50 85.87 21.47
C ALA A 182 12.71 84.92 21.46
N ILE A 183 13.53 84.94 20.40
CA ILE A 183 14.78 84.17 20.31
C ILE A 183 15.86 84.73 21.25
N GLU A 184 16.00 86.06 21.32
CA GLU A 184 16.96 86.72 22.22
C GLU A 184 16.64 86.52 23.70
N ALA A 185 15.37 86.36 24.06
CA ALA A 185 14.92 86.05 25.42
C ALA A 185 15.37 84.66 25.91
N ILE A 186 15.81 83.77 25.02
CA ILE A 186 16.38 82.47 25.38
C ILE A 186 17.84 82.65 25.81
N PRO A 187 18.25 82.11 26.98
CA PRO A 187 19.64 82.19 27.44
C PRO A 187 20.62 81.69 26.38
N GLU A 188 21.71 82.43 26.17
CA GLU A 188 22.66 82.17 25.09
C GLU A 188 23.25 80.75 25.13
N SER A 189 23.41 80.18 26.33
CA SER A 189 23.88 78.81 26.54
C SER A 189 22.88 77.70 26.17
N GLN A 190 21.59 78.03 26.02
CA GLN A 190 20.50 77.07 25.72
C GLN A 190 19.76 77.39 24.41
N ARG A 191 20.11 78.49 23.74
CA ARG A 191 19.40 78.99 22.56
C ARG A 191 19.39 77.96 21.43
N THR A 192 20.55 77.39 21.12
CA THR A 192 20.69 76.40 20.05
C THR A 192 19.86 75.14 20.32
N GLU A 193 19.98 74.58 21.53
CA GLU A 193 19.24 73.39 21.96
C GLU A 193 17.71 73.59 21.89
N ARG A 194 17.21 74.75 22.34
CA ARG A 194 15.78 75.07 22.28
C ARG A 194 15.23 75.24 20.86
N LEU A 195 16.01 75.86 19.97
CA LEU A 195 15.60 76.05 18.58
C LEU A 195 15.59 74.72 17.82
N GLU A 196 16.53 73.82 18.13
CA GLU A 196 16.56 72.46 17.60
C GLU A 196 15.36 71.63 18.07
N ASP A 197 14.98 71.71 19.35
CA ASP A 197 13.78 71.04 19.88
C ASP A 197 12.48 71.52 19.20
N LEU A 198 12.40 72.80 18.84
CA LEU A 198 11.25 73.34 18.10
C LEU A 198 11.20 72.82 16.65
N ALA A 199 12.34 72.75 15.97
CA ALA A 199 12.44 72.15 14.64
C ALA A 199 12.12 70.64 14.68
N PHE A 200 12.58 69.93 15.72
CA PHE A 200 12.24 68.52 15.94
C PHE A 200 10.74 68.32 16.16
N THR A 201 10.14 69.16 16.99
CA THR A 201 8.69 69.14 17.25
C THR A 201 7.90 69.36 15.97
N TYR A 202 8.36 70.27 15.09
CA TYR A 202 7.73 70.50 13.79
C TYR A 202 7.82 69.28 12.87
N ILE A 203 9.00 68.68 12.69
CA ILE A 203 9.20 67.48 11.84
C ILE A 203 8.33 66.32 12.33
N VAL A 204 8.25 66.11 13.66
CA VAL A 204 7.40 65.06 14.26
C VAL A 204 5.91 65.38 14.11
N LYS A 205 5.52 66.65 14.24
CA LYS A 205 4.11 67.09 14.16
C LYS A 205 3.56 67.08 12.74
N GLU A 206 4.34 67.53 11.76
CA GLU A 206 3.92 67.57 10.35
C GLU A 206 3.94 66.21 9.66
N SER A 207 4.45 65.16 10.32
CA SER A 207 4.38 63.79 9.80
C SER A 207 4.99 63.65 8.40
N VAL A 208 6.07 64.38 8.11
CA VAL A 208 6.71 64.37 6.80
C VAL A 208 7.19 62.95 6.50
N THR A 209 6.59 62.32 5.49
CA THR A 209 6.48 60.87 5.32
C THR A 209 7.80 60.10 5.15
N ASP A 210 8.93 60.77 5.03
CA ASP A 210 10.21 60.12 4.69
C ASP A 210 11.40 60.52 5.59
N ILE A 211 11.23 61.43 6.55
CA ILE A 211 12.32 61.82 7.47
C ILE A 211 12.20 61.01 8.76
N ARG A 212 13.21 60.20 9.08
CA ARG A 212 13.25 59.47 10.36
C ARG A 212 14.15 60.19 11.33
N VAL A 213 13.66 60.42 12.53
CA VAL A 213 14.48 60.97 13.62
C VAL A 213 14.52 59.95 14.75
N SER A 214 15.73 59.56 15.14
CA SER A 214 15.96 58.65 16.27
C SER A 214 16.63 59.42 17.39
N ARG A 215 16.19 59.16 18.63
CA ARG A 215 16.89 59.62 19.81
C ARG A 215 17.81 58.49 20.29
N GLU A 216 19.11 58.75 20.32
CA GLU A 216 20.09 57.79 20.83
C GLU A 216 20.09 57.77 22.37
N ASP A 217 20.66 56.72 22.97
CA ASP A 217 20.66 56.50 24.43
C ASP A 217 21.38 57.62 25.22
N ASP A 218 22.23 58.41 24.54
CA ASP A 218 22.94 59.57 25.08
C ASP A 218 22.11 60.88 25.00
N GLY A 219 20.89 60.82 24.48
CA GLY A 219 19.98 61.95 24.33
C GLY A 219 20.15 62.73 23.03
N THR A 220 21.15 62.39 22.20
CA THR A 220 21.36 63.03 20.88
C THR A 220 20.26 62.67 19.90
N LEU A 221 19.88 63.64 19.06
CA LEU A 221 18.89 63.46 18.01
C LEU A 221 19.60 63.26 16.67
N THR A 222 19.43 62.09 16.09
CA THR A 222 20.00 61.69 14.81
C THR A 222 18.90 61.70 13.75
N VAL A 223 19.10 62.51 12.70
CA VAL A 223 18.18 62.65 11.56
C VAL A 223 18.69 61.79 10.41
N TYR A 224 17.81 60.94 9.91
CA TYR A 224 17.98 60.17 8.68
C TYR A 224 17.16 60.86 7.61
N PHE A 225 17.84 61.60 6.74
CA PHE A 225 17.20 62.34 5.66
C PHE A 225 17.49 61.68 4.31
N PRO A 226 16.47 61.18 3.59
CA PRO A 226 16.66 60.53 2.30
C PRO A 226 16.94 61.57 1.22
N MET A 227 18.19 61.57 0.73
CA MET A 227 18.61 62.42 -0.38
C MET A 227 18.66 61.63 -1.68
N LEU A 228 18.03 62.15 -2.72
CA LEU A 228 18.06 61.58 -4.06
C LEU A 228 19.47 61.72 -4.66
N VAL A 229 20.02 60.59 -5.12
CA VAL A 229 21.35 60.52 -5.72
C VAL A 229 21.31 61.07 -7.13
N CYS A 230 21.75 62.32 -7.31
CA CYS A 230 21.79 62.98 -8.62
C CYS A 230 22.83 62.31 -9.54
N ARG A 231 22.37 61.67 -10.62
CA ARG A 231 23.25 60.99 -11.60
C ARG A 231 23.73 61.92 -12.71
N TYR A 232 22.92 62.92 -13.04
CA TYR A 232 23.16 63.89 -14.10
C TYR A 232 23.16 65.31 -13.53
N ALA A 233 23.82 66.25 -14.23
CA ALA A 233 23.84 67.65 -13.85
C ALA A 233 22.67 68.40 -14.51
N THR A 234 22.21 69.50 -13.90
CA THR A 234 21.27 70.40 -14.55
C THR A 234 21.92 71.12 -15.73
N VAL A 235 21.11 71.72 -16.60
CA VAL A 235 21.60 72.54 -17.74
C VAL A 235 22.47 73.71 -17.25
N ASP A 236 22.20 74.25 -16.06
CA ASP A 236 23.00 75.30 -15.41
C ASP A 236 24.33 74.79 -14.81
N GLY A 237 24.60 73.48 -14.87
CA GLY A 237 25.85 72.85 -14.42
C GLY A 237 25.86 72.38 -12.96
N GLU A 238 24.72 72.45 -12.27
CA GLU A 238 24.61 72.02 -10.87
C GLU A 238 24.52 70.50 -10.74
N LYS A 239 25.37 69.91 -9.90
CA LYS A 239 25.43 68.45 -9.69
C LYS A 239 24.59 67.95 -8.51
N GLN A 240 24.09 68.86 -7.68
CA GLN A 240 23.30 68.53 -6.50
C GLN A 240 22.05 69.42 -6.47
N LEU A 241 20.90 68.81 -6.22
CA LEU A 241 19.62 69.51 -6.05
C LEU A 241 19.61 70.53 -4.91
N THR A 242 20.54 70.43 -3.96
CA THR A 242 20.69 71.40 -2.86
C THR A 242 21.13 72.78 -3.34
N ALA A 243 21.69 72.90 -4.54
CA ALA A 243 22.01 74.21 -5.12
C ALA A 243 20.76 74.96 -5.60
N CYS A 244 19.66 74.24 -5.88
CA CYS A 244 18.42 74.78 -6.43
C CYS A 244 17.35 75.07 -5.36
N ALA A 245 17.56 74.65 -4.11
CA ALA A 245 16.58 74.78 -3.02
C ALA A 245 17.21 75.46 -1.79
N ASN A 246 16.48 76.40 -1.17
CA ASN A 246 16.99 77.18 -0.04
C ASN A 246 16.68 76.57 1.33
N ASN A 247 15.76 75.60 1.37
CA ASN A 247 15.35 74.90 2.58
C ASN A 247 15.00 73.43 2.26
N TRP A 248 14.88 72.60 3.30
CA TRP A 248 14.62 71.17 3.14
C TRP A 248 13.22 70.86 2.60
N VAL A 249 12.23 71.75 2.75
CA VAL A 249 10.87 71.58 2.22
C VAL A 249 10.86 71.77 0.70
N GLU A 250 11.47 72.86 0.22
CA GLU A 250 11.72 73.11 -1.21
C GLU A 250 12.52 71.97 -1.83
N TYR A 251 13.56 71.49 -1.14
CA TYR A 251 14.35 70.36 -1.60
C TYR A 251 13.50 69.08 -1.71
N THR A 252 12.68 68.78 -0.70
CA THR A 252 11.84 67.58 -0.69
C THR A 252 10.77 67.64 -1.79
N ALA A 253 10.15 68.81 -1.99
CA ALA A 253 9.20 69.04 -3.08
C ALA A 253 9.87 68.88 -4.45
N LEU A 254 11.03 69.50 -4.67
CA LEU A 254 11.78 69.41 -5.92
C LEU A 254 12.29 67.98 -6.18
N GLN A 255 12.74 67.28 -5.14
CA GLN A 255 13.15 65.87 -5.20
C GLN A 255 11.98 64.97 -5.62
N ASN A 256 10.81 65.17 -5.04
CA ASN A 256 9.62 64.39 -5.36
C ASN A 256 9.12 64.70 -6.77
N ASN A 257 9.14 65.97 -7.18
CA ASN A 257 8.81 66.39 -8.54
C ASN A 257 9.78 65.78 -9.56
N LEU A 258 11.09 65.79 -9.27
CA LEU A 258 12.09 65.18 -10.14
C LEU A 258 11.90 63.67 -10.24
N ALA A 259 11.68 62.97 -9.13
CA ALA A 259 11.44 61.53 -9.14
C ALA A 259 10.18 61.17 -9.97
N LEU A 260 9.10 61.95 -9.79
CA LEU A 260 7.87 61.79 -10.57
C LEU A 260 8.09 62.07 -12.06
N ALA A 261 8.87 63.10 -12.40
CA ALA A 261 9.21 63.45 -13.78
C ALA A 261 10.05 62.35 -14.43
N ILE A 262 11.10 61.84 -13.76
CA ILE A 262 11.93 60.73 -14.23
C ILE A 262 11.07 59.50 -14.52
N HIS A 263 10.25 59.09 -13.54
CA HIS A 263 9.38 57.92 -13.70
C HIS A 263 8.38 58.10 -14.85
N THR A 264 7.73 59.27 -14.93
CA THR A 264 6.75 59.57 -15.96
C THR A 264 7.38 59.61 -17.35
N LEU A 265 8.49 60.33 -17.54
CA LEU A 265 9.15 60.48 -18.84
C LEU A 265 9.74 59.16 -19.33
N SER A 266 10.29 58.34 -18.43
CA SER A 266 10.80 57.01 -18.78
C SER A 266 9.67 56.08 -19.23
N ALA A 267 8.55 56.03 -18.49
CA ALA A 267 7.38 55.24 -18.88
C ALA A 267 6.77 55.75 -20.20
N ASN A 268 6.63 57.07 -20.36
CA ASN A 268 6.17 57.67 -21.60
C ASN A 268 7.11 57.33 -22.78
N TYR A 269 8.41 57.14 -22.54
CA TYR A 269 9.37 56.86 -23.62
C TYR A 269 9.25 55.41 -24.10
N GLU A 270 9.09 54.46 -23.18
CA GLU A 270 8.79 53.06 -23.54
C GLU A 270 7.49 52.98 -24.33
N GLN A 271 6.45 53.68 -23.88
CA GLN A 271 5.18 53.71 -24.58
C GLN A 271 5.25 54.44 -25.93
N TYR A 272 6.04 55.51 -26.03
CA TYR A 272 6.34 56.18 -27.30
C TYR A 272 6.96 55.20 -28.29
N GLN A 273 7.97 54.42 -27.89
CA GLN A 273 8.60 53.44 -28.77
C GLN A 273 7.58 52.37 -29.23
N ASN A 274 6.85 51.75 -28.30
CA ASN A 274 5.87 50.71 -28.64
C ASN A 274 4.77 51.22 -29.57
N CYS A 275 4.13 52.35 -29.24
CA CYS A 275 3.07 52.92 -30.05
C CYS A 275 3.57 53.44 -31.40
N ASN A 276 4.76 54.07 -31.44
CA ASN A 276 5.31 54.60 -32.69
C ASN A 276 5.74 53.47 -33.64
N ASP A 277 6.21 52.32 -33.14
CA ASP A 277 6.52 51.16 -33.96
C ASP A 277 5.24 50.47 -34.49
N LEU A 278 4.21 50.36 -33.65
CA LEU A 278 2.93 49.75 -34.05
C LEU A 278 2.16 50.58 -35.07
N TYR A 279 2.05 51.90 -34.88
CA TYR A 279 1.16 52.77 -35.67
C TYR A 279 1.86 53.55 -36.80
N GLN A 280 3.08 53.15 -37.17
CA GLN A 280 3.78 53.68 -38.34
C GLN A 280 2.97 53.49 -39.65
N GLU A 281 3.19 54.37 -40.64
CA GLU A 281 2.40 54.46 -41.88
C GLU A 281 2.19 53.12 -42.61
N ASN A 282 3.20 52.25 -42.62
CA ASN A 282 3.18 50.94 -43.27
C ASN A 282 3.09 49.74 -42.30
N ALA A 283 2.94 50.00 -41.00
CA ALA A 283 2.95 48.98 -39.94
C ALA A 283 1.56 48.62 -39.42
N SER A 284 0.56 49.51 -39.59
CA SER A 284 -0.82 49.29 -39.12
C SER A 284 -1.86 49.48 -40.22
N ASN A 285 -2.95 48.71 -40.13
CA ASN A 285 -4.17 48.94 -40.92
C ASN A 285 -4.99 50.12 -40.39
N LEU A 286 -4.64 50.67 -39.24
CA LEU A 286 -5.29 51.82 -38.64
C LEU A 286 -4.62 53.11 -39.12
N LYS A 287 -5.43 54.02 -39.64
CA LYS A 287 -5.02 55.35 -40.13
C LYS A 287 -5.52 56.40 -39.14
N TYR A 288 -4.70 57.38 -38.84
CA TYR A 288 -5.09 58.47 -37.95
C TYR A 288 -4.47 59.81 -38.35
N ALA A 289 -5.16 60.87 -37.97
CA ALA A 289 -4.66 62.22 -37.96
C ALA A 289 -5.22 62.96 -36.75
N VAL A 290 -4.39 63.73 -36.08
CA VAL A 290 -4.77 64.53 -34.92
C VAL A 290 -4.15 65.91 -35.07
N ARG A 291 -4.98 66.95 -35.00
CA ARG A 291 -4.56 68.35 -35.17
C ARG A 291 -4.82 69.13 -33.90
N LEU A 292 -3.77 69.74 -33.37
CA LEU A 292 -3.84 70.62 -32.20
C LEU A 292 -4.01 72.06 -32.66
N MET A 293 -5.10 72.69 -32.22
CA MET A 293 -5.44 74.08 -32.51
C MET A 293 -5.06 74.96 -31.31
N SER A 294 -4.57 76.17 -31.58
CA SER A 294 -4.37 77.22 -30.57
C SER A 294 -5.18 78.45 -30.96
N LYS A 295 -5.30 79.43 -30.06
CA LYS A 295 -6.04 80.69 -30.30
C LYS A 295 -5.51 81.48 -31.52
N ASP A 296 -4.28 81.22 -31.96
CA ASP A 296 -3.63 81.89 -33.10
C ASP A 296 -3.55 81.03 -34.39
N GLY A 297 -4.12 79.82 -34.42
CA GLY A 297 -4.16 78.93 -35.61
C GLY A 297 -3.74 77.47 -35.36
N ILE A 298 -3.43 76.73 -36.43
CA ILE A 298 -2.96 75.33 -36.35
C ILE A 298 -1.59 75.30 -35.68
N THR A 299 -1.46 74.53 -34.60
CA THR A 299 -0.22 74.42 -33.84
C THR A 299 0.64 73.28 -34.38
N ARG A 300 0.07 72.06 -34.48
CA ARG A 300 0.75 70.84 -35.00
C ARG A 300 -0.27 69.81 -35.52
N THR A 301 0.11 69.06 -36.56
CA THR A 301 -0.63 67.89 -37.05
C THR A 301 0.22 66.64 -36.83
N TYR A 302 -0.35 65.61 -36.20
CA TYR A 302 0.24 64.28 -36.05
C TYR A 302 -0.55 63.29 -36.88
N THR A 303 0.08 62.61 -37.82
CA THR A 303 -0.59 61.62 -38.67
C THR A 303 0.38 60.49 -39.05
N ASN A 304 -0.17 59.32 -39.33
CA ASN A 304 0.54 58.23 -39.99
C ASN A 304 0.23 58.12 -41.49
N VAL A 305 -0.41 59.13 -42.08
CA VAL A 305 -0.64 59.24 -43.52
C VAL A 305 0.06 60.50 -44.00
N SER A 306 1.26 60.34 -44.53
CA SER A 306 2.12 61.46 -44.90
C SER A 306 1.52 62.32 -46.02
N GLU A 307 0.73 61.73 -46.91
CA GLU A 307 0.10 62.39 -48.05
C GLU A 307 -0.89 63.49 -47.69
N ILE A 308 -1.52 63.40 -46.50
CA ILE A 308 -2.61 64.29 -46.08
C ILE A 308 -2.21 65.22 -44.92
N ALA A 309 -0.97 65.16 -44.44
CA ALA A 309 -0.50 65.88 -43.25
C ALA A 309 -0.76 67.41 -43.31
N ASP A 310 -0.61 68.01 -44.50
CA ASP A 310 -0.77 69.44 -44.75
C ASP A 310 -2.14 69.82 -45.36
N SER A 311 -3.09 68.88 -45.45
CA SER A 311 -4.41 69.10 -46.08
C SER A 311 -5.37 69.87 -45.17
N SER A 312 -6.41 70.48 -45.76
CA SER A 312 -7.45 71.19 -45.00
C SER A 312 -8.34 70.22 -44.19
N ASP A 313 -8.99 70.70 -43.12
CA ASP A 313 -9.87 69.85 -42.29
C ASP A 313 -10.98 69.16 -43.09
N ASN A 314 -11.50 69.82 -44.14
CA ASN A 314 -12.52 69.25 -45.03
C ASN A 314 -11.96 68.10 -45.89
N GLU A 315 -10.77 68.28 -46.48
CA GLU A 315 -10.12 67.23 -47.27
C GLU A 315 -9.75 66.01 -46.41
N MET A 316 -9.37 66.24 -45.16
CA MET A 316 -9.14 65.19 -44.16
C MET A 316 -10.43 64.42 -43.86
N THR A 317 -11.52 65.13 -43.58
CA THR A 317 -12.82 64.52 -43.32
C THR A 317 -13.30 63.68 -44.49
N ASP A 318 -13.19 64.20 -45.71
CA ASP A 318 -13.55 63.46 -46.92
C ASP A 318 -12.72 62.17 -47.02
N TYR A 319 -11.39 62.24 -46.87
CA TYR A 319 -10.50 61.07 -46.91
C TYR A 319 -10.84 60.01 -45.86
N PHE A 320 -11.03 60.40 -44.60
CA PHE A 320 -11.33 59.44 -43.53
C PHE A 320 -12.77 58.88 -43.62
N SER A 321 -13.70 59.63 -44.19
CA SER A 321 -15.10 59.19 -44.38
C SER A 321 -15.29 58.13 -45.47
N GLU A 322 -14.32 57.97 -46.39
CA GLU A 322 -14.34 56.91 -47.39
C GLU A 322 -14.14 55.51 -46.79
N TYR A 323 -13.51 55.43 -45.61
CA TYR A 323 -13.28 54.16 -44.93
C TYR A 323 -14.57 53.59 -44.35
N ARG A 324 -14.72 52.27 -44.39
CA ARG A 324 -15.90 51.58 -43.86
C ARG A 324 -16.08 51.81 -42.36
N ARG A 325 -14.99 51.92 -41.59
CA ARG A 325 -15.02 52.19 -40.14
C ARG A 325 -14.15 53.41 -39.83
N TYR A 326 -14.79 54.47 -39.35
CA TYR A 326 -14.13 55.74 -39.06
C TYR A 326 -14.74 56.45 -37.86
N LEU A 327 -13.98 57.40 -37.35
CA LEU A 327 -14.28 58.25 -36.21
C LEU A 327 -13.68 59.64 -36.47
N ILE A 328 -14.51 60.67 -36.37
CA ILE A 328 -14.14 62.07 -36.51
C ILE A 328 -14.74 62.84 -35.32
N TYR A 329 -13.90 63.62 -34.66
CA TYR A 329 -14.28 64.37 -33.46
C TYR A 329 -13.69 65.78 -33.46
N TYR A 330 -14.59 66.77 -33.34
CA TYR A 330 -14.33 68.20 -33.27
C TYR A 330 -15.00 68.79 -32.01
N PRO A 331 -14.26 68.96 -30.91
CA PRO A 331 -14.79 69.50 -29.67
C PRO A 331 -15.30 70.95 -29.80
N ASP A 332 -14.66 71.75 -30.65
CA ASP A 332 -14.92 73.17 -30.86
C ASP A 332 -16.20 73.44 -31.67
N SER A 333 -16.50 72.59 -32.66
CA SER A 333 -17.75 72.64 -33.43
C SER A 333 -18.84 71.71 -32.90
N LEU A 334 -18.57 70.94 -31.83
CA LEU A 334 -19.44 69.89 -31.27
C LEU A 334 -19.82 68.83 -32.32
N GLU A 335 -18.94 68.55 -33.28
CA GLU A 335 -19.16 67.53 -34.29
C GLU A 335 -18.51 66.21 -33.85
N PHE A 336 -19.33 65.18 -33.74
CA PHE A 336 -18.91 63.80 -33.51
C PHE A 336 -19.58 62.91 -34.55
N THR A 337 -18.79 62.35 -35.47
CA THR A 337 -19.28 61.44 -36.49
C THR A 337 -18.45 60.17 -36.53
N GLY A 338 -19.09 59.02 -36.49
CA GLY A 338 -18.40 57.75 -36.53
C GLY A 338 -19.35 56.57 -36.47
N ASN A 339 -18.91 55.43 -36.97
CA ASN A 339 -19.69 54.19 -37.06
C ASN A 339 -19.00 53.00 -36.39
N THR A 340 -18.19 53.31 -35.37
CA THR A 340 -17.34 52.37 -34.63
C THR A 340 -17.89 52.01 -33.25
N GLY A 341 -19.09 52.51 -32.90
CA GLY A 341 -19.75 52.25 -31.62
C GLY A 341 -19.21 53.07 -30.43
N MET A 342 -18.16 53.86 -30.63
CA MET A 342 -17.61 54.77 -29.61
C MET A 342 -18.59 55.91 -29.31
N THR A 343 -18.54 56.43 -28.09
CA THR A 343 -19.32 57.60 -27.66
C THR A 343 -18.43 58.81 -27.43
N GLU A 344 -18.96 60.00 -27.70
CA GLU A 344 -18.28 61.28 -27.43
C GLU A 344 -17.73 61.36 -25.99
N ARG A 345 -18.51 60.88 -25.02
CA ARG A 345 -18.11 60.84 -23.60
C ARG A 345 -16.84 60.02 -23.35
N GLN A 346 -16.63 58.91 -24.06
CA GLN A 346 -15.42 58.08 -23.89
C GLN A 346 -14.19 58.84 -24.39
N ILE A 347 -14.28 59.51 -25.54
CA ILE A 347 -13.18 60.31 -26.09
C ILE A 347 -12.88 61.52 -25.20
N TYR A 348 -13.92 62.21 -24.74
CA TYR A 348 -13.76 63.32 -23.81
C TYR A 348 -13.08 62.88 -22.51
N GLN A 349 -13.42 61.70 -21.99
CA GLN A 349 -12.74 61.14 -20.81
C GLN A 349 -11.24 60.91 -21.09
N TYR A 350 -10.89 60.31 -22.23
CA TYR A 350 -9.48 60.11 -22.59
C TYR A 350 -8.71 61.43 -22.76
N LEU A 351 -9.34 62.47 -23.31
CA LEU A 351 -8.70 63.78 -23.46
C LEU A 351 -8.60 64.54 -22.14
N LYS A 352 -9.60 64.42 -21.26
CA LYS A 352 -9.64 65.09 -19.96
C LYS A 352 -8.49 64.64 -19.04
N ASP A 353 -8.08 63.38 -19.14
CA ASP A 353 -6.94 62.87 -18.35
C ASP A 353 -5.61 63.56 -18.72
N TYR A 354 -5.59 64.34 -19.81
CA TYR A 354 -4.45 65.11 -20.29
C TYR A 354 -4.80 66.61 -20.46
N ASP A 355 -5.00 67.33 -19.35
CA ASP A 355 -5.40 68.77 -19.32
C ASP A 355 -4.52 69.71 -20.18
N TYR A 356 -3.26 69.35 -20.42
CA TYR A 356 -2.30 70.11 -21.25
C TYR A 356 -2.47 69.89 -22.77
N ALA A 357 -3.32 68.96 -23.19
CA ALA A 357 -3.63 68.72 -24.60
C ALA A 357 -4.64 69.73 -25.18
N HIS A 358 -5.13 70.68 -24.37
CA HIS A 358 -6.26 71.55 -24.71
C HIS A 358 -7.43 70.76 -25.32
N PRO A 359 -8.15 69.97 -24.50
CA PRO A 359 -9.20 69.06 -24.95
C PRO A 359 -10.26 69.71 -25.86
N ASP A 360 -10.52 70.99 -25.66
CA ASP A 360 -11.53 71.77 -26.39
C ASP A 360 -11.06 72.27 -27.77
N MET A 361 -9.78 72.10 -28.11
CA MET A 361 -9.13 72.63 -29.32
C MET A 361 -8.37 71.54 -30.12
N THR A 362 -8.81 70.28 -30.03
CA THR A 362 -8.14 69.15 -30.69
C THR A 362 -9.07 68.48 -31.69
N HIS A 363 -8.70 68.44 -32.97
CA HIS A 363 -9.44 67.71 -34.00
C HIS A 363 -8.84 66.32 -34.22
N ILE A 364 -9.69 65.28 -34.24
CA ILE A 364 -9.26 63.88 -34.31
C ILE A 364 -9.96 63.17 -35.47
N TRP A 365 -9.18 62.50 -36.32
CA TRP A 365 -9.64 61.59 -37.37
C TRP A 365 -8.97 60.24 -37.20
N ILE A 366 -9.74 59.15 -37.13
CA ILE A 366 -9.23 57.79 -37.01
C ILE A 366 -10.10 56.87 -37.88
N ALA A 367 -9.47 56.05 -38.72
CA ALA A 367 -10.16 55.03 -39.50
C ALA A 367 -9.37 53.73 -39.57
N VAL A 368 -10.05 52.63 -39.91
CA VAL A 368 -9.41 51.33 -40.14
C VAL A 368 -9.66 50.90 -41.58
N ASP A 369 -8.61 50.51 -42.28
CA ASP A 369 -8.73 49.83 -43.57
C ASP A 369 -9.24 48.40 -43.36
N THR A 370 -10.52 48.20 -43.67
CA THR A 370 -11.20 46.90 -43.52
C THR A 370 -10.77 45.86 -44.56
N ASN A 371 -9.92 46.22 -45.53
CA ASN A 371 -9.29 45.24 -46.42
C ASN A 371 -8.04 44.59 -45.80
N TYR A 372 -7.59 45.10 -44.65
CA TYR A 372 -6.44 44.61 -43.89
C TYR A 372 -5.19 44.30 -44.74
N PRO A 373 -4.69 45.26 -45.55
CA PRO A 373 -3.54 45.04 -46.44
C PRO A 373 -2.24 44.72 -45.69
N VAL A 374 -2.08 45.20 -44.45
CA VAL A 374 -0.87 44.99 -43.64
C VAL A 374 -0.98 43.67 -42.88
N GLN A 375 -0.20 42.68 -43.31
CA GLN A 375 -0.11 41.37 -42.66
C GLN A 375 0.71 41.45 -41.38
N GLY A 376 0.19 40.88 -40.29
CA GLY A 376 0.85 40.86 -38.98
C GLY A 376 0.37 41.94 -38.02
N ASP A 377 -0.42 42.90 -38.50
CA ASP A 377 -1.12 43.88 -37.65
C ASP A 377 -2.20 43.23 -36.78
N ALA A 378 -2.54 43.88 -35.66
CA ALA A 378 -3.50 43.43 -34.67
C ALA A 378 -4.87 43.11 -35.31
N PHE A 379 -5.38 44.01 -36.16
CA PHE A 379 -6.67 43.82 -36.81
C PHE A 379 -6.67 42.70 -37.86
N TYR A 380 -5.57 42.53 -38.61
CA TYR A 380 -5.42 41.43 -39.56
C TYR A 380 -5.40 40.07 -38.86
N ASN A 381 -4.56 39.93 -37.81
CA ASN A 381 -4.43 38.69 -37.06
C ASN A 381 -5.77 38.31 -36.40
N ALA A 382 -6.46 39.29 -35.82
CA ALA A 382 -7.78 39.11 -35.23
C ALA A 382 -8.80 38.62 -36.27
N ASN A 383 -8.88 39.27 -37.43
CA ASN A 383 -9.80 38.91 -38.50
C ASN A 383 -9.53 37.49 -39.05
N VAL A 384 -8.28 37.14 -39.35
CA VAL A 384 -7.91 35.81 -39.88
C VAL A 384 -8.33 34.68 -38.94
N VAL A 385 -8.11 34.87 -37.64
CA VAL A 385 -8.47 33.88 -36.62
C VAL A 385 -9.98 33.82 -36.42
N PHE A 386 -10.66 34.98 -36.37
CA PHE A 386 -12.12 35.08 -36.29
C PHE A 386 -12.79 34.31 -37.43
N GLN A 387 -12.41 34.59 -38.68
CA GLN A 387 -12.94 33.94 -39.88
C GLN A 387 -12.64 32.43 -39.95
N ARG A 388 -11.54 31.97 -39.34
CA ARG A 388 -11.19 30.54 -39.31
C ARG A 388 -12.01 29.75 -38.29
N ILE A 389 -12.24 30.33 -37.12
CA ILE A 389 -12.76 29.61 -35.95
C ILE A 389 -14.27 29.69 -35.86
N VAL A 390 -14.82 30.90 -35.99
CA VAL A 390 -16.23 31.20 -35.73
C VAL A 390 -17.18 30.38 -36.61
N PRO A 391 -16.97 30.24 -37.94
CA PRO A 391 -17.85 29.41 -38.76
C PRO A 391 -17.80 27.92 -38.41
N ASN A 392 -16.69 27.46 -37.84
CA ASN A 392 -16.42 26.05 -37.57
C ASN A 392 -16.86 25.59 -36.18
N ILE A 393 -17.13 26.53 -35.27
CA ILE A 393 -17.45 26.24 -33.87
C ILE A 393 -18.76 25.44 -33.75
N TRP A 394 -19.76 25.72 -34.58
CA TRP A 394 -21.03 24.99 -34.61
C TRP A 394 -20.87 23.55 -35.11
N TYR A 395 -19.98 23.30 -36.07
CA TYR A 395 -19.67 21.93 -36.51
C TYR A 395 -18.96 21.14 -35.41
N LEU A 396 -18.08 21.78 -34.62
CA LEU A 396 -17.41 21.15 -33.47
C LEU A 396 -18.40 20.81 -32.35
N ILE A 397 -19.29 21.74 -31.99
CA ILE A 397 -20.34 21.51 -30.98
C ILE A 397 -21.30 20.40 -31.44
N GLY A 398 -21.78 20.47 -32.68
CA GLY A 398 -22.66 19.45 -33.26
C GLY A 398 -22.01 18.06 -33.30
N GLY A 399 -20.72 17.99 -33.69
CA GLY A 399 -19.93 16.77 -33.65
C GLY A 399 -19.78 16.21 -32.23
N GLY A 400 -19.53 17.07 -31.24
CA GLY A 400 -19.48 16.70 -29.82
C GLY A 400 -20.80 16.10 -29.33
N ILE A 401 -21.94 16.73 -29.63
CA ILE A 401 -23.27 16.20 -29.28
C ILE A 401 -23.51 14.84 -29.90
N LEU A 402 -23.16 14.66 -31.19
CA LEU A 402 -23.30 13.38 -31.88
C LEU A 402 -22.46 12.28 -31.22
N LEU A 403 -21.23 12.60 -30.78
CA LEU A 403 -20.36 11.67 -30.04
C LEU A 403 -20.94 11.28 -28.68
N VAL A 404 -21.57 12.21 -27.95
CA VAL A 404 -22.28 11.92 -26.69
C VAL A 404 -23.46 10.98 -26.94
N VAL A 405 -24.28 11.26 -27.95
CA VAL A 405 -25.43 10.40 -28.31
C VAL A 405 -24.95 9.01 -28.71
N LEU A 406 -23.90 8.92 -29.53
CA LEU A 406 -23.28 7.65 -29.92
C LEU A 406 -22.76 6.87 -28.69
N TRP A 407 -22.07 7.56 -27.78
CA TRP A 407 -21.55 6.97 -26.54
C TRP A 407 -22.67 6.40 -25.66
N LEU A 408 -23.78 7.15 -25.51
CA LEU A 408 -24.94 6.73 -24.72
C LEU A 408 -25.69 5.56 -25.37
N LEU A 409 -25.96 5.60 -26.68
CA LEU A 409 -26.67 4.52 -27.37
C LEU A 409 -25.91 3.20 -27.28
N ILE A 410 -24.59 3.23 -27.48
CA ILE A 410 -23.74 2.05 -27.32
C ILE A 410 -23.71 1.60 -25.85
N GLY A 411 -23.61 2.55 -24.91
CA GLY A 411 -23.64 2.28 -23.48
C GLY A 411 -24.93 1.57 -23.02
N ILE A 412 -26.09 2.02 -23.51
CA ILE A 412 -27.39 1.40 -23.26
C ILE A 412 -27.43 -0.01 -23.84
N TYR A 413 -27.01 -0.20 -25.09
CA TYR A 413 -26.96 -1.52 -25.72
C TYR A 413 -26.05 -2.50 -24.94
N LEU A 414 -24.86 -2.05 -24.53
CA LEU A 414 -23.93 -2.86 -23.74
C LEU A 414 -24.48 -3.16 -22.34
N THR A 415 -25.24 -2.24 -21.74
CA THR A 415 -25.92 -2.45 -20.45
C THR A 415 -26.99 -3.54 -20.54
N VAL A 416 -27.84 -3.48 -21.58
CA VAL A 416 -28.89 -4.50 -21.79
C VAL A 416 -28.27 -5.87 -22.07
N THR A 417 -27.19 -5.91 -22.86
CA THR A 417 -26.54 -7.17 -23.25
C THR A 417 -25.51 -7.69 -22.22
N ALA A 418 -25.15 -6.90 -21.22
CA ALA A 418 -24.20 -7.31 -20.18
C ALA A 418 -24.72 -8.52 -19.39
N GLY A 419 -23.84 -9.52 -19.24
CA GLY A 419 -24.08 -10.72 -18.42
C GLY A 419 -24.87 -11.84 -19.08
N VAL A 420 -25.36 -11.67 -20.32
CA VAL A 420 -26.14 -12.68 -21.04
C VAL A 420 -25.29 -13.30 -22.15
N ALA A 421 -25.08 -14.62 -22.14
CA ALA A 421 -24.53 -15.38 -23.26
C ALA A 421 -25.61 -16.31 -23.80
N PHE A 422 -25.58 -16.61 -25.10
CA PHE A 422 -26.50 -17.60 -25.69
C PHE A 422 -25.78 -18.94 -25.78
N ASP A 423 -26.41 -20.01 -25.31
CA ASP A 423 -25.88 -21.37 -25.46
C ASP A 423 -26.10 -21.96 -26.86
N GLU A 424 -25.62 -23.17 -27.13
CA GLU A 424 -25.78 -23.86 -28.43
C GLU A 424 -27.25 -24.06 -28.84
N GLU A 425 -28.19 -23.99 -27.89
CA GLU A 425 -29.64 -24.06 -28.09
C GLU A 425 -30.33 -22.67 -28.12
N ASP A 426 -29.58 -21.57 -28.23
CA ASP A 426 -30.07 -20.18 -28.21
C ASP A 426 -30.77 -19.74 -26.89
N GLU A 427 -30.61 -20.49 -25.81
CA GLU A 427 -31.10 -20.08 -24.48
C GLU A 427 -30.14 -19.06 -23.80
N PRO A 428 -30.68 -18.03 -23.11
CA PRO A 428 -29.87 -17.02 -22.43
C PRO A 428 -29.28 -17.56 -21.11
N VAL A 429 -27.98 -17.86 -21.11
CA VAL A 429 -27.21 -18.26 -19.93
C VAL A 429 -26.49 -17.05 -19.33
N LEU A 430 -26.64 -16.85 -18.02
CA LEU A 430 -25.96 -15.77 -17.30
C LEU A 430 -24.50 -16.16 -17.01
N TYR A 431 -23.55 -15.27 -17.33
CA TYR A 431 -22.13 -15.49 -17.05
C TYR A 431 -21.51 -14.31 -16.30
N LEU A 432 -20.54 -14.64 -15.44
CA LEU A 432 -19.73 -13.69 -14.67
C LEU A 432 -18.30 -13.66 -15.24
N ASN A 433 -17.70 -12.49 -15.28
CA ASN A 433 -16.28 -12.29 -15.61
C ASN A 433 -15.41 -12.48 -14.35
N GLY A 434 -14.09 -12.65 -14.53
CA GLY A 434 -13.14 -12.76 -13.41
C GLY A 434 -13.13 -11.53 -12.49
N ILE A 435 -13.35 -10.33 -13.04
CA ILE A 435 -13.49 -9.08 -12.25
C ILE A 435 -14.75 -9.11 -11.37
N ASP A 436 -15.77 -9.89 -11.76
CA ASP A 436 -17.02 -10.00 -11.00
C ASP A 436 -16.87 -10.92 -9.77
N HIS A 437 -15.71 -11.54 -9.56
CA HIS A 437 -15.41 -12.32 -8.35
C HIS A 437 -14.79 -11.47 -7.23
N VAL A 438 -14.37 -10.23 -7.54
CA VAL A 438 -13.91 -9.28 -6.52
C VAL A 438 -15.11 -8.86 -5.66
N TRP A 439 -14.95 -8.60 -4.36
CA TRP A 439 -16.05 -8.11 -3.54
C TRP A 439 -16.60 -6.77 -4.05
N ILE A 440 -17.93 -6.61 -4.03
CA ILE A 440 -18.61 -5.41 -4.55
C ILE A 440 -18.16 -4.15 -3.82
N GLU A 441 -17.85 -4.26 -2.53
CA GLU A 441 -17.34 -3.17 -1.69
C GLU A 441 -15.96 -2.68 -2.16
N CYS A 442 -15.08 -3.62 -2.54
CA CYS A 442 -13.77 -3.27 -3.11
C CYS A 442 -13.92 -2.59 -4.47
N MET A 443 -14.88 -3.02 -5.31
CA MET A 443 -15.17 -2.34 -6.57
C MET A 443 -15.79 -0.95 -6.35
N ALA A 444 -16.64 -0.78 -5.33
CA ALA A 444 -17.20 0.52 -4.99
C ALA A 444 -16.13 1.50 -4.48
N LEU A 445 -15.17 1.02 -3.68
CA LEU A 445 -13.99 1.79 -3.28
C LEU A 445 -13.12 2.16 -4.48
N ALA A 446 -12.91 1.24 -5.42
CA ALA A 446 -12.18 1.52 -6.65
C ALA A 446 -12.89 2.57 -7.53
N LEU A 447 -14.23 2.57 -7.58
CA LEU A 447 -14.99 3.61 -8.26
C LEU A 447 -14.78 4.97 -7.59
N LEU A 448 -14.89 5.05 -6.25
CA LEU A 448 -14.64 6.30 -5.52
C LEU A 448 -13.23 6.83 -5.77
N ALA A 449 -12.22 5.95 -5.82
CA ALA A 449 -10.86 6.30 -6.18
C ALA A 449 -10.76 6.82 -7.63
N CYS A 450 -11.45 6.20 -8.59
CA CYS A 450 -11.51 6.67 -9.98
C CYS A 450 -12.21 8.04 -10.10
N VAL A 451 -13.29 8.28 -9.35
CA VAL A 451 -13.99 9.59 -9.33
C VAL A 451 -13.07 10.67 -8.75
N TYR A 452 -12.37 10.37 -7.66
CA TYR A 452 -11.38 11.29 -7.09
C TYR A 452 -10.22 11.56 -8.06
N ALA A 453 -9.68 10.52 -8.70
CA ALA A 453 -8.64 10.66 -9.72
C ALA A 453 -9.14 11.47 -10.94
N GLY A 454 -10.40 11.29 -11.33
CA GLY A 454 -11.06 12.11 -12.35
C GLY A 454 -11.10 13.59 -11.95
N LYS A 455 -11.51 13.91 -10.72
CA LYS A 455 -11.49 15.30 -10.20
C LYS A 455 -10.09 15.90 -10.24
N VAL A 456 -9.07 15.16 -9.81
CA VAL A 456 -7.67 15.61 -9.85
C VAL A 456 -7.21 15.82 -11.31
N GLY A 457 -7.53 14.88 -12.19
CA GLY A 457 -7.22 14.98 -13.62
C GLY A 457 -7.90 16.17 -14.30
N TYR A 458 -9.14 16.50 -13.93
CA TYR A 458 -9.82 17.72 -14.38
C TYR A 458 -9.05 18.98 -13.96
N GLY A 459 -8.55 19.03 -12.72
CA GLY A 459 -7.71 20.15 -12.26
C GLY A 459 -6.44 20.29 -13.09
N TYR A 460 -5.77 19.17 -13.39
CA TYR A 460 -4.59 19.15 -14.25
C TYR A 460 -4.89 19.56 -15.70
N LEU A 461 -6.05 19.15 -16.24
CA LEU A 461 -6.51 19.56 -17.57
C LEU A 461 -6.74 21.06 -17.65
N MET A 462 -7.39 21.65 -16.64
CA MET A 462 -7.62 23.09 -16.62
C MET A 462 -6.34 23.88 -16.41
N ASP A 463 -5.39 23.39 -15.61
CA ASP A 463 -4.05 23.99 -15.51
C ASP A 463 -3.29 23.91 -16.85
N THR A 464 -3.39 22.77 -17.56
CA THR A 464 -2.81 22.62 -18.90
C THR A 464 -3.46 23.59 -19.89
N ALA A 465 -4.79 23.75 -19.84
CA ALA A 465 -5.51 24.70 -20.67
C ALA A 465 -5.09 26.14 -20.37
N ASN A 466 -4.95 26.50 -19.10
CA ASN A 466 -4.47 27.82 -18.67
C ASN A 466 -3.01 28.09 -19.09
N LYS A 467 -2.15 27.07 -19.08
CA LYS A 467 -0.77 27.19 -19.57
C LYS A 467 -0.70 27.36 -21.08
N VAL A 468 -1.51 26.62 -21.83
CA VAL A 468 -1.65 26.80 -23.28
C VAL A 468 -2.21 28.21 -23.59
N TYR A 469 -3.14 28.70 -22.76
CA TYR A 469 -3.65 30.07 -22.80
C TYR A 469 -2.54 31.12 -22.59
N LEU A 470 -1.78 31.04 -21.49
CA LEU A 470 -0.70 32.01 -21.18
C LEU A 470 0.48 31.92 -22.17
N SER A 471 0.72 30.75 -22.78
CA SER A 471 1.81 30.54 -23.73
C SER A 471 1.57 31.17 -25.12
N HIS A 472 0.45 31.83 -25.36
CA HIS A 472 0.22 32.54 -26.63
C HIS A 472 1.23 33.67 -26.87
N SER A 473 1.87 34.21 -25.81
CA SER A 473 2.78 35.35 -25.88
C SER A 473 4.28 35.02 -26.05
N GLU A 474 4.75 33.78 -25.86
CA GLU A 474 6.21 33.48 -25.96
C GLU A 474 6.57 32.14 -26.66
N ILE A 475 7.27 32.28 -27.81
CA ILE A 475 8.37 31.46 -28.36
C ILE A 475 8.08 30.01 -28.90
N GLN A 476 8.36 29.84 -30.21
CA GLN A 476 8.88 28.70 -31.01
C GLN A 476 8.43 27.22 -30.80
N GLY A 477 7.53 26.88 -29.86
CA GLY A 477 7.06 25.50 -29.61
C GLY A 477 5.59 25.20 -29.99
N ARG A 478 4.94 26.12 -30.72
CA ARG A 478 3.47 26.31 -30.83
C ARG A 478 2.62 25.09 -31.21
N GLU A 479 3.09 24.19 -32.07
CA GLU A 479 2.27 23.04 -32.49
C GLU A 479 2.44 21.81 -31.59
N ILE A 480 3.63 21.63 -31.01
CA ILE A 480 3.93 20.46 -30.17
C ILE A 480 3.19 20.56 -28.83
N THR A 481 3.12 21.75 -28.23
CA THR A 481 2.40 21.98 -26.97
C THR A 481 0.89 21.77 -27.11
N ARG A 482 0.29 22.23 -28.22
CA ARG A 482 -1.13 21.99 -28.53
C ARG A 482 -1.41 20.51 -28.77
N LEU A 483 -0.59 19.84 -29.58
CA LEU A 483 -0.77 18.42 -29.89
C LEU A 483 -0.62 17.54 -28.64
N ALA A 484 0.33 17.88 -27.76
CA ALA A 484 0.46 17.26 -26.44
C ALA A 484 -0.78 17.50 -25.57
N ALA A 485 -1.30 18.73 -25.52
CA ALA A 485 -2.51 19.06 -24.77
C ALA A 485 -3.74 18.28 -25.27
N TYR A 486 -3.97 18.20 -26.59
CA TYR A 486 -5.01 17.34 -27.17
C TYR A 486 -4.85 15.87 -26.76
N GLY A 487 -3.61 15.37 -26.74
CA GLY A 487 -3.30 14.01 -26.26
C GLY A 487 -3.67 13.79 -24.79
N VAL A 488 -3.41 14.76 -23.91
CA VAL A 488 -3.76 14.67 -22.48
C VAL A 488 -5.29 14.63 -22.30
N PHE A 489 -6.04 15.47 -23.01
CA PHE A 489 -7.52 15.45 -23.00
C PHE A 489 -8.07 14.09 -23.50
N ALA A 490 -7.50 13.56 -24.58
CA ALA A 490 -7.86 12.25 -25.14
C ALA A 490 -7.67 11.10 -24.14
N VAL A 491 -6.49 11.03 -23.51
CA VAL A 491 -6.14 10.00 -22.52
C VAL A 491 -7.04 10.11 -21.28
N TYR A 492 -7.34 11.32 -20.83
CA TYR A 492 -8.25 11.54 -19.71
C TYR A 492 -9.66 11.01 -20.01
N GLY A 493 -10.23 11.36 -21.16
CA GLY A 493 -11.56 10.90 -21.58
C GLY A 493 -11.66 9.38 -21.65
N PHE A 494 -10.67 8.73 -22.25
CA PHE A 494 -10.57 7.28 -22.30
C PHE A 494 -10.51 6.66 -20.90
N SER A 495 -9.65 7.19 -20.02
CA SER A 495 -9.42 6.63 -18.69
C SER A 495 -10.65 6.74 -17.79
N VAL A 496 -11.30 7.90 -17.77
CA VAL A 496 -12.53 8.12 -16.99
C VAL A 496 -13.67 7.25 -17.51
N SER A 497 -13.86 7.19 -18.83
CA SER A 497 -14.90 6.37 -19.43
C SER A 497 -14.66 4.87 -19.20
N ALA A 498 -13.42 4.40 -19.32
CA ALA A 498 -13.05 3.02 -19.03
C ALA A 498 -13.31 2.64 -17.56
N GLY A 499 -12.88 3.47 -16.61
CA GLY A 499 -13.06 3.21 -15.17
C GLY A 499 -14.54 3.09 -14.79
N ILE A 500 -15.38 4.03 -15.26
CA ILE A 500 -16.83 4.01 -15.01
C ILE A 500 -17.47 2.77 -15.64
N ASN A 501 -17.13 2.43 -16.88
CA ASN A 501 -17.71 1.30 -17.60
C ASN A 501 -17.36 -0.06 -16.95
N VAL A 502 -16.14 -0.24 -16.45
CA VAL A 502 -15.74 -1.48 -15.74
C VAL A 502 -16.63 -1.72 -14.52
N PHE A 503 -16.86 -0.67 -13.71
CA PHE A 503 -17.74 -0.76 -12.56
C PHE A 503 -19.21 -0.96 -12.98
N TRP A 504 -19.72 -0.14 -13.89
CA TRP A 504 -21.11 -0.18 -14.33
C TRP A 504 -21.51 -1.56 -14.88
N TYR A 505 -20.69 -2.14 -15.76
CA TYR A 505 -21.00 -3.45 -16.32
C TYR A 505 -20.82 -4.58 -15.31
N SER A 506 -19.89 -4.47 -14.35
CA SER A 506 -19.78 -5.43 -13.24
C SER A 506 -21.04 -5.39 -12.36
N LEU A 507 -21.52 -4.20 -12.02
CA LEU A 507 -22.74 -4.00 -11.23
C LEU A 507 -23.96 -4.63 -11.92
N ILE A 508 -24.16 -4.36 -13.21
CA ILE A 508 -25.28 -4.92 -13.99
C ILE A 508 -25.24 -6.45 -14.03
N ARG A 509 -24.06 -7.06 -14.21
CA ARG A 509 -23.90 -8.52 -14.22
C ARG A 509 -24.29 -9.13 -12.87
N ARG A 510 -23.87 -8.52 -11.77
CA ARG A 510 -24.20 -8.96 -10.40
C ARG A 510 -25.68 -8.85 -10.11
N ILE A 511 -26.32 -7.73 -10.48
CA ILE A 511 -27.77 -7.52 -10.32
C ILE A 511 -28.55 -8.64 -11.03
N LYS A 512 -28.20 -8.94 -12.29
CA LYS A 512 -28.87 -9.98 -13.08
C LYS A 512 -28.64 -11.40 -12.53
N SER A 513 -27.45 -11.68 -11.97
CA SER A 513 -27.14 -12.98 -11.36
C SER A 513 -27.70 -13.18 -9.95
N HIS A 514 -28.36 -12.17 -9.37
CA HIS A 514 -28.87 -12.17 -7.98
C HIS A 514 -27.81 -12.48 -6.91
N ASN A 515 -26.53 -12.23 -7.20
CA ASN A 515 -25.40 -12.57 -6.35
C ASN A 515 -24.82 -11.35 -5.60
N MET A 516 -25.64 -10.34 -5.30
CA MET A 516 -25.14 -9.08 -4.69
C MET A 516 -24.80 -9.24 -3.21
N TRP A 517 -25.55 -10.07 -2.48
CA TRP A 517 -25.39 -10.24 -1.03
C TRP A 517 -24.64 -11.52 -0.68
N SER A 518 -24.87 -12.63 -1.38
CA SER A 518 -24.23 -13.92 -1.07
C SER A 518 -22.70 -13.89 -1.20
N ASP A 519 -22.16 -13.13 -2.16
CA ASP A 519 -20.71 -12.96 -2.38
C ASP A 519 -20.16 -11.63 -1.83
N SER A 520 -20.89 -10.96 -0.93
CA SER A 520 -20.45 -9.71 -0.31
C SER A 520 -19.49 -9.98 0.86
N PHE A 521 -18.49 -9.10 1.01
CA PHE A 521 -17.61 -9.12 2.18
C PHE A 521 -18.40 -8.97 3.49
N LEU A 522 -19.41 -8.11 3.49
CA LEU A 522 -20.27 -7.89 4.66
C LEU A 522 -21.06 -9.15 5.01
N HIS A 523 -21.57 -9.88 4.03
CA HIS A 523 -22.24 -11.15 4.28
C HIS A 523 -21.28 -12.20 4.83
N TRP A 524 -20.08 -12.31 4.27
CA TRP A 524 -19.02 -13.17 4.80
C TRP A 524 -18.66 -12.79 6.25
N LEU A 525 -18.53 -11.51 6.55
CA LEU A 525 -18.19 -11.00 7.88
C LEU A 525 -19.30 -11.30 8.90
N VAL A 526 -20.55 -11.02 8.56
CA VAL A 526 -21.72 -11.28 9.42
C VAL A 526 -21.93 -12.78 9.66
N SER A 527 -21.84 -13.60 8.60
CA SER A 527 -22.00 -15.05 8.72
C SER A 527 -20.84 -15.70 9.48
N SER A 528 -19.61 -15.21 9.28
CA SER A 528 -18.43 -15.66 10.03
C SER A 528 -18.51 -15.27 11.50
N PHE A 529 -18.97 -14.05 11.79
CA PHE A 529 -19.21 -13.62 13.17
C PHE A 529 -20.28 -14.47 13.85
N GLY A 530 -21.38 -14.78 13.16
CA GLY A 530 -22.41 -15.70 13.67
C GLY A 530 -21.87 -17.10 13.98
N LYS A 531 -21.05 -17.67 13.07
CA LYS A 531 -20.37 -18.96 13.30
C LYS A 531 -19.41 -18.90 14.48
N ALA A 532 -18.63 -17.82 14.61
CA ALA A 532 -17.70 -17.62 15.73
C ALA A 532 -18.44 -17.52 17.07
N VAL A 533 -19.54 -16.76 17.12
CA VAL A 533 -20.40 -16.65 18.31
C VAL A 533 -21.01 -18.01 18.68
N HIS A 534 -21.53 -18.75 17.70
CA HIS A 534 -22.05 -20.11 17.94
C HIS A 534 -20.96 -21.06 18.44
N PHE A 535 -19.75 -21.02 17.86
CA PHE A 535 -18.62 -21.81 18.28
C PHE A 535 -18.22 -21.51 19.74
N VAL A 536 -18.10 -20.23 20.10
CA VAL A 536 -17.80 -19.78 21.47
C VAL A 536 -18.90 -20.18 22.45
N SER A 537 -20.17 -20.03 22.06
CA SER A 537 -21.32 -20.41 22.89
C SER A 537 -21.39 -21.92 23.14
N SER A 538 -21.09 -22.74 22.12
CA SER A 538 -21.05 -24.20 22.24
C SER A 538 -19.93 -24.72 23.15
N HIS A 539 -18.88 -23.92 23.38
CA HIS A 539 -17.75 -24.25 24.27
C HIS A 539 -17.72 -23.35 25.51
N ARG A 540 -18.88 -23.17 26.17
CA ARG A 540 -19.06 -22.20 27.26
C ARG A 540 -18.00 -22.30 28.36
N ASN A 541 -17.60 -23.51 28.78
CA ASN A 541 -16.59 -23.68 29.83
C ASN A 541 -15.20 -23.17 29.38
N SER A 542 -14.74 -23.55 28.19
CA SER A 542 -13.47 -23.06 27.65
C SER A 542 -13.52 -21.56 27.33
N ALA A 543 -14.66 -21.03 26.91
CA ALA A 543 -14.85 -19.59 26.70
C ALA A 543 -14.73 -18.79 28.02
N VAL A 544 -15.29 -19.31 29.10
CA VAL A 544 -15.18 -18.68 30.43
C VAL A 544 -13.75 -18.78 30.97
N SER A 545 -13.10 -19.94 30.85
CA SER A 545 -11.76 -20.16 31.43
C SER A 545 -10.62 -19.49 30.64
N SER A 546 -10.80 -19.22 29.34
CA SER A 546 -9.72 -18.69 28.49
C SER A 546 -10.01 -17.34 27.83
N LEU A 547 -11.24 -17.09 27.38
CA LEU A 547 -11.61 -15.90 26.61
C LEU A 547 -11.90 -14.70 27.51
N ILE A 548 -12.55 -14.91 28.66
CA ILE A 548 -12.82 -13.83 29.64
C ILE A 548 -11.51 -13.25 30.22
N PRO A 549 -10.56 -14.06 30.73
CA PRO A 549 -9.30 -13.53 31.25
C PRO A 549 -8.46 -12.84 30.17
N TYR A 550 -8.46 -13.40 28.95
CA TYR A 550 -7.77 -12.80 27.80
C TYR A 550 -8.36 -11.45 27.40
N ASN A 551 -9.69 -11.34 27.31
CA ASN A 551 -10.36 -10.07 27.00
C ASN A 551 -10.20 -9.05 28.13
N LEU A 552 -10.21 -9.49 29.39
CA LEU A 552 -9.94 -8.62 30.54
C LEU A 552 -8.49 -8.07 30.50
N PHE A 553 -7.53 -8.92 30.14
CA PHE A 553 -6.13 -8.53 29.89
C PHE A 553 -6.03 -7.52 28.74
N LEU A 554 -6.73 -7.75 27.63
CA LEU A 554 -6.74 -6.86 26.47
C LEU A 554 -7.35 -5.50 26.80
N LEU A 555 -8.46 -5.48 27.56
CA LEU A 555 -9.07 -4.26 28.08
C LEU A 555 -8.15 -3.52 29.05
N ALA A 556 -7.45 -4.22 29.94
CA ALA A 556 -6.47 -3.61 30.85
C ALA A 556 -5.31 -2.97 30.08
N ASN A 557 -4.81 -3.64 29.04
CA ASN A 557 -3.78 -3.08 28.15
C ASN A 557 -4.28 -1.87 27.36
N LEU A 558 -5.50 -1.92 26.81
CA LEU A 558 -6.11 -0.80 26.12
C LEU A 558 -6.31 0.40 27.05
N ALA A 559 -6.77 0.16 28.28
CA ALA A 559 -6.89 1.18 29.32
C ALA A 559 -5.52 1.76 29.71
N GLY A 560 -4.47 0.93 29.79
CA GLY A 560 -3.09 1.35 30.02
C GLY A 560 -2.56 2.26 28.91
N ILE A 561 -2.79 1.90 27.64
CA ILE A 561 -2.43 2.73 26.48
C ILE A 561 -3.18 4.05 26.50
N LEU A 562 -4.49 4.02 26.78
CA LEU A 562 -5.31 5.23 26.90
C LEU A 562 -4.81 6.13 28.04
N ALA A 563 -4.49 5.57 29.20
CA ALA A 563 -3.94 6.30 30.33
C ALA A 563 -2.57 6.92 30.01
N ALA A 564 -1.70 6.19 29.30
CA ALA A 564 -0.42 6.72 28.83
C ALA A 564 -0.61 7.89 27.84
N TYR A 565 -1.58 7.78 26.92
CA TYR A 565 -1.92 8.86 25.99
C TYR A 565 -2.43 10.12 26.72
N LEU A 566 -3.34 9.96 27.68
CA LEU A 566 -3.89 11.07 28.47
C LEU A 566 -2.83 11.76 29.35
N LEU A 567 -1.82 11.02 29.82
CA LEU A 567 -0.75 11.54 30.67
C LEU A 567 0.47 12.06 29.89
N ARG A 568 0.48 11.98 28.54
CA ARG A 568 1.63 12.36 27.70
C ARG A 568 2.12 13.80 27.91
N GLY A 569 1.21 14.72 28.27
CA GLY A 569 1.54 16.12 28.55
C GLY A 569 2.13 16.40 29.94
N LYS A 570 2.10 15.43 30.87
CA LYS A 570 2.54 15.59 32.27
C LYS A 570 3.93 15.00 32.52
N GLY A 571 4.92 15.30 31.67
CA GLY A 571 6.33 14.92 31.91
C GLY A 571 6.56 13.40 31.95
N VAL A 572 7.24 12.87 32.97
CA VAL A 572 7.64 11.45 33.08
C VAL A 572 6.48 10.50 33.47
N TRP A 573 5.34 11.04 33.91
CA TRP A 573 4.23 10.24 34.47
C TRP A 573 3.57 9.26 33.49
N TRP A 574 3.68 9.45 32.17
CA TRP A 574 3.18 8.50 31.18
C TRP A 574 3.95 7.17 31.15
N LEU A 575 5.18 7.13 31.71
CA LEU A 575 5.99 5.91 31.76
C LEU A 575 5.47 4.88 32.78
N LEU A 576 4.74 5.31 33.81
CA LEU A 576 4.16 4.43 34.81
C LEU A 576 3.12 3.44 34.24
N PRO A 577 2.05 3.88 33.53
CA PRO A 577 1.09 2.95 32.94
C PRO A 577 1.71 2.05 31.87
N THR A 578 2.69 2.55 31.09
CA THR A 578 3.40 1.69 30.12
C THR A 578 4.25 0.63 30.81
N PHE A 579 4.93 0.96 31.90
CA PHE A 579 5.72 -0.02 32.65
C PHE A 579 4.83 -1.06 33.35
N ALA A 580 3.69 -0.62 33.89
CA ALA A 580 2.68 -1.52 34.45
C ALA A 580 2.11 -2.49 33.39
N ALA A 581 1.85 -2.02 32.17
CA ALA A 581 1.42 -2.86 31.05
C ALA A 581 2.48 -3.92 30.69
N VAL A 582 3.75 -3.55 30.60
CA VAL A 582 4.85 -4.51 30.32
C VAL A 582 4.98 -5.56 31.43
N ILE A 583 4.82 -5.18 32.70
CA ILE A 583 4.81 -6.15 33.81
C ILE A 583 3.61 -7.10 33.70
N LEU A 584 2.42 -6.58 33.43
CA LEU A 584 1.20 -7.36 33.24
C LEU A 584 1.38 -8.38 32.11
N ASP A 585 1.95 -7.96 30.98
CA ASP A 585 2.28 -8.83 29.84
C ASP A 585 3.25 -9.95 30.22
N GLY A 586 4.30 -9.61 30.99
CA GLY A 586 5.25 -10.59 31.50
C GLY A 586 4.59 -11.63 32.40
N ILE A 587 3.74 -11.21 33.34
CA ILE A 587 3.00 -12.11 34.24
C ILE A 587 2.08 -13.04 33.44
N VAL A 588 1.30 -12.51 32.51
CA VAL A 588 0.39 -13.30 31.68
C VAL A 588 1.15 -14.26 30.76
N GLY A 589 2.29 -13.83 30.22
CA GLY A 589 3.19 -14.68 29.44
C GLY A 589 3.68 -15.89 30.25
N VAL A 590 4.12 -15.68 31.49
CA VAL A 590 4.54 -16.76 32.39
C VAL A 590 3.38 -17.71 32.72
N LEU A 591 2.18 -17.19 32.99
CA LEU A 591 1.00 -18.02 33.26
C LEU A 591 0.62 -18.89 32.05
N LYS A 592 0.65 -18.32 30.84
CA LYS A 592 0.38 -19.07 29.59
C LYS A 592 1.45 -20.12 29.30
N PHE A 593 2.71 -19.79 29.53
CA PHE A 593 3.81 -20.74 29.40
C PHE A 593 3.65 -21.90 30.38
N LYS A 594 3.34 -21.62 31.65
CA LYS A 594 3.07 -22.66 32.66
C LYS A 594 1.92 -23.56 32.23
N GLN A 595 0.78 -23.00 31.80
CA GLN A 595 -0.37 -23.77 31.32
C GLN A 595 -0.02 -24.70 30.14
N LYS A 596 0.89 -24.27 29.25
CA LYS A 596 1.37 -25.08 28.11
C LYS A 596 2.36 -26.15 28.50
N ALA A 597 3.27 -25.86 29.44
CA ALA A 597 4.19 -26.85 29.98
C ALA A 597 3.43 -28.00 30.64
N GLU A 598 2.43 -27.68 31.48
CA GLU A 598 1.54 -28.66 32.11
C GLU A 598 0.84 -29.58 31.09
N GLN A 599 0.42 -29.05 29.93
CA GLN A 599 -0.19 -29.87 28.87
C GLN A 599 0.81 -30.85 28.22
N ILE A 600 2.08 -30.43 28.08
CA ILE A 600 3.12 -31.30 27.53
C ILE A 600 3.41 -32.45 28.49
N ASP A 601 3.47 -32.19 29.79
CA ASP A 601 3.68 -33.21 30.82
C ASP A 601 2.56 -34.26 30.79
N ILE A 602 1.30 -33.84 30.63
CA ILE A 602 0.15 -34.75 30.49
C ILE A 602 0.28 -35.61 29.23
N VAL A 603 0.65 -35.03 28.09
CA VAL A 603 0.86 -35.78 26.83
C VAL A 603 1.99 -36.78 26.97
N GLU A 604 3.08 -36.42 27.65
CA GLU A 604 4.18 -37.31 27.94
C GLU A 604 3.74 -38.46 28.85
N GLY A 605 2.91 -38.18 29.86
CA GLY A 605 2.30 -39.22 30.70
C GLY A 605 1.45 -40.20 29.91
N ILE A 606 0.65 -39.71 28.95
CA ILE A 606 -0.12 -40.57 28.04
C ILE A 606 0.81 -41.44 27.18
N ARG A 607 1.91 -40.88 26.66
CA ARG A 607 2.89 -41.64 25.86
C ARG A 607 3.54 -42.77 26.67
N ARG A 608 3.96 -42.49 27.90
CA ARG A 608 4.54 -43.51 28.80
C ARG A 608 3.59 -44.65 29.07
N ILE A 609 2.32 -44.34 29.37
CA ILE A 609 1.28 -45.36 29.56
C ILE A 609 1.08 -46.20 28.29
N ARG A 610 1.04 -45.56 27.11
CA ARG A 610 0.94 -46.26 25.81
C ARG A 610 2.13 -47.20 25.56
N ASP A 611 3.33 -46.78 25.94
CA ASP A 611 4.57 -47.53 25.70
C ASP A 611 4.79 -48.66 26.73
N GLY A 612 3.83 -48.89 27.63
CA GLY A 612 3.78 -50.03 28.56
C GLY A 612 4.06 -49.67 30.02
N GLU A 613 4.40 -48.42 30.33
CA GLU A 613 4.61 -47.93 31.70
C GLU A 613 3.28 -47.60 32.38
N VAL A 614 2.41 -48.60 32.55
CA VAL A 614 1.10 -48.48 33.22
C VAL A 614 1.19 -48.07 34.70
N ASP A 615 2.43 -48.04 35.22
CA ASP A 615 2.72 -47.64 36.58
C ASP A 615 2.98 -46.14 36.76
N TYR A 616 3.20 -45.43 35.66
CA TYR A 616 3.44 -44.00 35.65
C TYR A 616 2.19 -43.24 36.12
N LYS A 617 2.38 -42.29 37.06
CA LYS A 617 1.34 -41.39 37.55
C LYS A 617 1.77 -39.93 37.39
N LEU A 618 0.88 -39.11 36.86
CA LEU A 618 1.02 -37.67 36.79
C LEU A 618 0.79 -37.07 38.18
N ASP A 619 1.59 -36.07 38.55
CA ASP A 619 1.41 -35.31 39.79
C ASP A 619 0.28 -34.29 39.63
N VAL A 620 -0.88 -34.64 40.18
CA VAL A 620 -2.12 -33.86 40.09
C VAL A 620 -2.05 -32.59 40.95
N GLU A 621 -1.25 -32.58 42.01
CA GLU A 621 -1.15 -31.45 42.94
C GLU A 621 -0.35 -30.28 42.34
N ALA A 622 0.61 -30.60 41.47
CA ALA A 622 1.40 -29.62 40.73
C ALA A 622 0.63 -28.93 39.59
N LEU A 623 -0.52 -29.47 39.18
CA LEU A 623 -1.31 -29.02 38.03
C LEU A 623 -2.48 -28.12 38.44
N HIS A 624 -2.93 -27.24 37.53
CA HIS A 624 -3.96 -26.25 37.83
C HIS A 624 -5.11 -26.22 36.82
N GLY A 625 -6.29 -25.84 37.31
CA GLY A 625 -7.51 -25.69 36.50
C GLY A 625 -7.85 -26.96 35.71
N ASP A 626 -8.18 -26.79 34.44
CA ASP A 626 -8.60 -27.87 33.54
C ASP A 626 -7.51 -28.95 33.34
N ASN A 627 -6.21 -28.59 33.47
CA ASN A 627 -5.11 -29.54 33.32
C ASN A 627 -5.08 -30.56 34.47
N ARG A 628 -5.51 -30.17 35.67
CA ARG A 628 -5.62 -31.07 36.83
C ARG A 628 -6.64 -32.18 36.56
N GLU A 629 -7.81 -31.81 36.05
CA GLU A 629 -8.87 -32.75 35.71
C GLU A 629 -8.43 -33.73 34.61
N MET A 630 -7.68 -33.25 33.61
CA MET A 630 -7.08 -34.10 32.57
C MET A 630 -6.07 -35.09 33.15
N ALA A 631 -5.20 -34.67 34.06
CA ALA A 631 -4.23 -35.58 34.69
C ALA A 631 -4.89 -36.63 35.58
N ASP A 632 -5.93 -36.26 36.33
CA ASP A 632 -6.75 -37.21 37.09
C ASP A 632 -7.38 -38.28 36.18
N ALA A 633 -7.94 -37.86 35.04
CA ALA A 633 -8.49 -38.79 34.06
C ALA A 633 -7.44 -39.77 33.51
N VAL A 634 -6.24 -39.27 33.19
CA VAL A 634 -5.12 -40.10 32.69
C VAL A 634 -4.66 -41.11 33.76
N ASN A 635 -4.51 -40.68 35.01
CA ASN A 635 -4.14 -41.56 36.12
C ASN A 635 -5.16 -42.69 36.33
N ASN A 636 -6.46 -42.37 36.24
CA ASN A 636 -7.54 -43.36 36.33
C ASN A 636 -7.49 -44.38 35.18
N ILE A 637 -7.12 -43.96 33.97
CA ILE A 637 -6.92 -44.88 32.84
C ILE A 637 -5.75 -45.85 33.13
N GLY A 638 -4.61 -45.33 33.58
CA GLY A 638 -3.46 -46.18 33.94
C GLY A 638 -3.80 -47.21 35.00
N GLU A 639 -4.54 -46.81 36.05
CA GLU A 639 -5.01 -47.72 37.10
C GLU A 639 -5.99 -48.78 36.56
N GLY A 640 -6.92 -48.40 35.68
CA GLY A 640 -7.85 -49.32 35.03
C GLY A 640 -7.14 -50.40 34.22
N ILE A 641 -6.11 -50.02 33.45
CA ILE A 641 -5.29 -50.96 32.66
C ILE A 641 -4.53 -51.92 33.58
N ARG A 642 -3.83 -51.39 34.60
CA ARG A 642 -3.09 -52.21 35.57
C ARG A 642 -3.99 -53.26 36.23
N LYS A 643 -5.19 -52.85 36.64
CA LYS A 643 -6.18 -53.75 37.25
C LYS A 643 -6.64 -54.84 36.29
N ALA A 644 -6.90 -54.51 35.03
CA ALA A 644 -7.28 -55.50 34.02
C ALA A 644 -6.17 -56.54 33.78
N VAL A 645 -4.91 -56.10 33.63
CA VAL A 645 -3.75 -56.99 33.40
C VAL A 645 -3.53 -57.93 34.58
N SER A 646 -3.47 -57.39 35.81
CA SER A 646 -3.27 -58.20 37.03
C SER A 646 -4.38 -59.23 37.25
N THR A 647 -5.63 -58.88 36.93
CA THR A 647 -6.76 -59.81 37.02
C THR A 647 -6.58 -60.96 36.03
N SER A 648 -6.25 -60.64 34.78
CA SER A 648 -6.00 -61.65 33.74
C SER A 648 -4.86 -62.61 34.09
N MET A 649 -3.76 -62.10 34.65
CA MET A 649 -2.63 -62.95 35.08
C MET A 649 -3.03 -63.88 36.22
N LYS A 650 -3.80 -63.37 37.19
CA LYS A 650 -4.28 -64.15 38.33
C LYS A 650 -5.25 -65.26 37.90
N ASP A 651 -6.14 -64.96 36.95
CA ASP A 651 -7.08 -65.93 36.41
C ASP A 651 -6.35 -67.08 35.68
N GLU A 652 -5.29 -66.77 34.94
CA GLU A 652 -4.50 -67.79 34.22
C GLU A 652 -3.71 -68.68 35.19
N GLN A 653 -3.12 -68.10 36.23
CA GLN A 653 -2.46 -68.87 37.29
C GLN A 653 -3.45 -69.79 38.04
N MET A 654 -4.64 -69.28 38.37
CA MET A 654 -5.69 -70.07 39.04
C MET A 654 -6.16 -71.27 38.20
N LYS A 655 -6.32 -71.10 36.88
CA LYS A 655 -6.65 -72.22 35.98
C LYS A 655 -5.59 -73.32 36.04
N SER A 656 -4.31 -72.93 36.01
CA SER A 656 -3.20 -73.88 36.06
C SER A 656 -3.11 -74.63 37.38
N ASP A 657 -3.26 -73.93 38.50
CA ASP A 657 -3.22 -74.53 39.83
C ASP A 657 -4.37 -75.54 40.01
N LEU A 658 -5.57 -75.21 39.51
CA LEU A 658 -6.71 -76.12 39.52
C LEU A 658 -6.44 -77.41 38.74
N ILE A 659 -5.91 -77.32 37.50
CA ILE A 659 -5.61 -78.49 36.67
C ILE A 659 -4.56 -79.39 37.34
N THR A 660 -3.53 -78.77 37.94
CA THR A 660 -2.46 -79.50 38.63
C THR A 660 -2.99 -80.26 39.84
N ASN A 661 -3.84 -79.63 40.66
CA ASN A 661 -4.44 -80.24 41.83
C ASN A 661 -5.39 -81.39 41.47
N VAL A 662 -6.30 -81.17 40.52
CA VAL A 662 -7.24 -82.22 40.06
C VAL A 662 -6.50 -83.44 39.52
N SER A 663 -5.42 -83.22 38.78
CA SER A 663 -4.64 -84.31 38.21
C SER A 663 -3.92 -85.16 39.27
N HIS A 664 -3.43 -84.53 40.35
CA HIS A 664 -2.85 -85.25 41.49
C HIS A 664 -3.87 -86.18 42.16
N ASP A 665 -5.10 -85.70 42.32
CA ASP A 665 -6.19 -86.47 42.91
C ASP A 665 -6.65 -87.65 42.03
N ILE A 666 -6.46 -87.56 40.70
CA ILE A 666 -6.70 -88.67 39.76
C ILE A 666 -5.57 -89.71 39.81
N LYS A 667 -4.31 -89.29 39.97
CA LYS A 667 -3.13 -90.17 39.96
C LYS A 667 -3.14 -91.21 41.08
N THR A 668 -3.59 -90.81 42.27
CA THR A 668 -3.63 -91.66 43.48
C THR A 668 -4.53 -92.91 43.32
N PRO A 669 -5.84 -92.79 43.00
CA PRO A 669 -6.70 -93.95 42.80
C PRO A 669 -6.29 -94.78 41.58
N LEU A 670 -5.76 -94.15 40.54
CA LEU A 670 -5.29 -94.85 39.34
C LEU A 670 -4.10 -95.77 39.61
N THR A 671 -3.16 -95.33 40.44
CA THR A 671 -2.01 -96.16 40.84
C THR A 671 -2.47 -97.44 41.53
N SER A 672 -3.52 -97.35 42.36
CA SER A 672 -4.14 -98.52 42.99
C SER A 672 -4.76 -99.46 41.96
N ILE A 673 -5.47 -98.94 40.95
CA ILE A 673 -6.05 -99.75 39.86
C ILE A 673 -4.96 -100.52 39.11
N ILE A 674 -3.87 -99.84 38.73
CA ILE A 674 -2.73 -100.47 38.04
C ILE A 674 -2.13 -101.59 38.88
N ASN A 675 -1.89 -101.36 40.17
CA ASN A 675 -1.36 -102.38 41.07
C ASN A 675 -2.25 -103.62 41.15
N TYR A 676 -3.58 -103.45 41.24
CA TYR A 676 -4.51 -104.58 41.25
C TYR A 676 -4.50 -105.34 39.92
N VAL A 677 -4.43 -104.64 38.79
CA VAL A 677 -4.31 -105.28 37.48
C VAL A 677 -2.99 -106.06 37.36
N ASP A 678 -1.88 -105.51 37.85
CA ASP A 678 -0.59 -106.22 37.88
C ASP A 678 -0.62 -107.46 38.77
N LEU A 679 -1.30 -107.40 39.93
CA LEU A 679 -1.54 -108.56 40.78
C LEU A 679 -2.36 -109.62 40.04
N LEU A 680 -3.40 -109.24 39.31
CA LEU A 680 -4.21 -110.15 38.49
C LEU A 680 -3.40 -110.79 37.36
N LYS A 681 -2.50 -110.04 36.70
CA LYS A 681 -1.59 -110.59 35.67
C LYS A 681 -0.63 -111.64 36.23
N ARG A 682 -0.13 -111.44 37.46
CA ARG A 682 0.76 -112.42 38.13
C ARG A 682 0.09 -113.75 38.44
N LEU A 683 -1.23 -113.79 38.57
CA LEU A 683 -2.00 -115.03 38.75
C LEU A 683 -2.07 -115.89 37.48
N LYS A 684 -1.60 -115.40 36.32
CA LYS A 684 -1.55 -116.12 35.03
C LYS A 684 -2.88 -116.78 34.64
N ILE A 685 -3.98 -116.05 34.80
CA ILE A 685 -5.33 -116.53 34.45
C ILE A 685 -5.40 -116.81 32.95
N THR A 686 -5.74 -118.05 32.58
CA THR A 686 -5.82 -118.49 31.17
C THR A 686 -7.25 -118.59 30.63
N GLU A 687 -8.27 -118.51 31.49
CA GLU A 687 -9.67 -118.62 31.06
C GLU A 687 -10.16 -117.34 30.38
N GLU A 688 -10.77 -117.51 29.21
CA GLU A 688 -11.52 -116.45 28.52
C GLU A 688 -12.94 -116.37 29.07
N PRO A 689 -13.53 -115.16 29.25
CA PRO A 689 -13.05 -113.86 28.78
C PRO A 689 -12.17 -113.10 29.79
N ALA A 690 -11.86 -113.67 30.97
CA ALA A 690 -11.19 -112.96 32.06
C ALA A 690 -9.76 -112.49 31.68
N LYS A 691 -9.01 -113.32 30.95
CA LYS A 691 -7.70 -112.94 30.41
C LYS A 691 -7.79 -111.72 29.48
N SER A 692 -8.76 -111.70 28.56
CA SER A 692 -9.02 -110.53 27.71
C SER A 692 -9.39 -109.29 28.52
N TYR A 693 -10.21 -109.42 29.57
CA TYR A 693 -10.60 -108.27 30.40
C TYR A 693 -9.43 -107.68 31.18
N ILE A 694 -8.54 -108.53 31.74
CA ILE A 694 -7.33 -108.06 32.42
C ILE A 694 -6.42 -107.31 31.44
N ALA A 695 -6.24 -107.82 30.21
CA ALA A 695 -5.45 -107.15 29.18
C ALA A 695 -6.03 -105.79 28.79
N VAL A 696 -7.37 -105.68 28.70
CA VAL A 696 -8.05 -104.41 28.44
C VAL A 696 -7.90 -103.45 29.62
N LEU A 697 -8.10 -103.90 30.86
CA LEU A 697 -7.97 -103.05 32.05
C LEU A 697 -6.54 -102.53 32.21
N ASP A 698 -5.52 -103.34 31.93
CA ASP A 698 -4.12 -102.94 31.94
C ASP A 698 -3.87 -101.82 30.92
N SER A 699 -4.24 -102.06 29.66
CA SER A 699 -4.13 -101.07 28.58
C SER A 699 -4.85 -99.76 28.93
N LYS A 700 -6.10 -99.81 29.43
CA LYS A 700 -6.87 -98.60 29.76
C LYS A 700 -6.31 -97.85 30.98
N SER A 701 -5.83 -98.56 31.99
CA SER A 701 -5.27 -97.95 33.20
C SER A 701 -3.93 -97.28 32.91
N GLN A 702 -3.06 -97.93 32.14
CA GLN A 702 -1.79 -97.35 31.68
C GLN A 702 -2.03 -96.13 30.77
N ARG A 703 -3.02 -96.21 29.87
CA ARG A 703 -3.42 -95.08 29.03
C ARG A 703 -3.91 -93.89 29.84
N LEU A 704 -4.74 -94.11 30.86
CA LEU A 704 -5.23 -93.03 31.73
C LEU A 704 -4.07 -92.40 32.53
N LYS A 705 -3.07 -93.20 32.92
CA LYS A 705 -1.89 -92.70 33.64
C LYS A 705 -1.10 -91.76 32.74
N GLN A 706 -0.83 -92.18 31.50
CA GLN A 706 -0.15 -91.35 30.51
C GLN A 706 -0.93 -90.06 30.23
N LEU A 707 -2.25 -90.12 30.05
CA LEU A 707 -3.09 -88.92 29.84
C LEU A 707 -3.01 -87.92 31.01
N THR A 708 -2.99 -88.43 32.24
CA THR A 708 -2.94 -87.62 33.44
C THR A 708 -1.56 -86.98 33.59
N ASP A 709 -0.49 -87.75 33.37
CA ASP A 709 0.89 -87.25 33.39
C ASP A 709 1.10 -86.18 32.28
N ASP A 710 0.60 -86.41 31.05
CA ASP A 710 0.66 -85.45 29.93
C ASP A 710 -0.14 -84.16 30.22
N LEU A 711 -1.31 -84.26 30.87
CA LEU A 711 -2.14 -83.10 31.22
C LEU A 711 -1.46 -82.19 32.24
N VAL A 712 -0.84 -82.78 33.27
CA VAL A 712 -0.07 -82.03 34.27
C VAL A 712 1.12 -81.35 33.61
N GLU A 713 1.84 -82.07 32.74
CA GLU A 713 2.98 -81.53 32.03
C GLU A 713 2.56 -80.34 31.13
N ALA A 714 1.52 -80.50 30.32
CA ALA A 714 0.97 -79.43 29.49
C ALA A 714 0.51 -78.21 30.31
N SER A 715 -0.12 -78.42 31.47
CA SER A 715 -0.55 -77.32 32.36
C SER A 715 0.63 -76.56 32.96
N LYS A 716 1.68 -77.25 33.39
CA LYS A 716 2.89 -76.61 33.93
C LYS A 716 3.64 -75.81 32.88
N ILE A 717 3.70 -76.32 31.65
CA ILE A 717 4.32 -75.60 30.53
C ILE A 717 3.50 -74.35 30.18
N SER A 718 2.16 -74.45 30.15
CA SER A 718 1.27 -73.33 29.86
C SER A 718 1.37 -72.17 30.83
N SER A 719 1.53 -72.47 32.12
CA SER A 719 1.60 -71.45 33.17
C SER A 719 3.00 -70.89 33.38
N GLY A 720 3.99 -71.37 32.61
CA GLY A 720 5.40 -71.00 32.80
C GLY A 720 6.02 -71.59 34.08
N ASN A 721 5.32 -72.47 34.81
CA ASN A 721 5.80 -73.09 36.05
C ASN A 721 6.70 -74.33 35.79
N ILE A 722 7.43 -74.34 34.67
CA ILE A 722 8.41 -75.38 34.35
C ILE A 722 9.81 -74.90 34.74
N VAL A 723 10.53 -75.74 35.50
CA VAL A 723 11.95 -75.52 35.80
C VAL A 723 12.76 -76.27 34.76
N LEU A 724 13.63 -75.55 34.04
CA LEU A 724 14.54 -76.09 33.03
C LEU A 724 15.98 -76.02 33.54
N ASN A 725 16.71 -77.13 33.45
CA ASN A 725 18.13 -77.20 33.74
C ASN A 725 18.89 -77.29 32.42
N LEU A 726 19.18 -76.13 31.83
CA LEU A 726 19.85 -76.06 30.53
C LEU A 726 21.33 -76.43 30.67
N GLU A 727 21.79 -77.38 29.86
CA GLU A 727 23.18 -77.83 29.80
C GLU A 727 23.60 -78.08 28.34
N PRO A 728 24.91 -78.10 28.02
CA PRO A 728 25.39 -78.48 26.70
C PRO A 728 25.03 -79.95 26.40
N LEU A 729 24.25 -80.16 25.34
CA LEU A 729 23.70 -81.45 24.95
C LEU A 729 24.06 -81.75 23.48
N ASN A 730 24.54 -82.96 23.21
CA ASN A 730 24.72 -83.45 21.84
C ASN A 730 23.41 -84.06 21.35
N LEU A 731 22.69 -83.34 20.48
CA LEU A 731 21.38 -83.77 19.96
C LEU A 731 21.50 -85.00 19.06
N THR A 732 22.60 -85.15 18.33
CA THR A 732 22.85 -86.30 17.44
C THR A 732 22.97 -87.60 18.23
N GLU A 733 23.73 -87.59 19.33
CA GLU A 733 23.86 -88.74 20.23
C GLU A 733 22.51 -89.12 20.84
N LEU A 734 21.71 -88.12 21.24
CA LEU A 734 20.39 -88.37 21.81
C LEU A 734 19.43 -88.99 20.79
N LEU A 735 19.49 -88.59 19.52
CA LEU A 735 18.73 -89.22 18.44
C LEU A 735 19.23 -90.63 18.12
N ASN A 736 20.54 -90.87 18.12
CA ASN A 736 21.11 -92.22 17.95
C ASN A 736 20.64 -93.16 19.08
N GLN A 737 20.62 -92.67 20.33
CA GLN A 737 20.05 -93.41 21.46
C GLN A 737 18.57 -93.73 21.26
N ALA A 738 17.77 -92.77 20.77
CA ALA A 738 16.36 -92.98 20.47
C ALA A 738 16.13 -94.03 19.37
N VAL A 739 16.95 -94.03 18.31
CA VAL A 739 16.91 -95.07 17.26
C VAL A 739 17.19 -96.45 17.86
N GLY A 740 18.16 -96.56 18.77
CA GLY A 740 18.46 -97.79 19.49
C GLY A 740 17.31 -98.27 20.38
N GLU A 741 16.73 -97.39 21.20
CA GLU A 741 15.66 -97.73 22.14
C GLU A 741 14.35 -98.14 21.45
N PHE A 742 14.03 -97.52 20.31
CA PHE A 742 12.81 -97.82 19.56
C PHE A 742 12.98 -98.92 18.50
N SER A 743 14.18 -99.52 18.37
CA SER A 743 14.52 -100.51 17.33
C SER A 743 13.51 -101.67 17.27
N ASP A 744 13.24 -102.35 18.38
CA ASP A 744 12.27 -103.47 18.44
C ASP A 744 10.88 -103.07 17.91
N ARG A 745 10.40 -101.87 18.29
CA ARG A 745 9.07 -101.37 17.89
C ARG A 745 9.03 -100.96 16.42
N LEU A 746 10.13 -100.43 15.91
CA LEU A 746 10.28 -100.09 14.50
C LEU A 746 10.35 -101.37 13.65
N GLU A 747 11.05 -102.40 14.11
CA GLU A 747 11.11 -103.72 13.47
C GLU A 747 9.75 -104.44 13.46
N GLU A 748 8.99 -104.41 14.57
CA GLU A 748 7.62 -104.93 14.63
C GLU A 748 6.72 -104.33 13.53
N LYS A 749 6.94 -103.06 13.17
CA LYS A 749 6.24 -102.33 12.11
C LYS A 749 6.97 -102.34 10.76
N LYS A 750 8.08 -103.08 10.65
CA LYS A 750 8.93 -103.15 9.45
C LYS A 750 9.35 -101.76 8.94
N LEU A 751 9.55 -100.80 9.84
CA LEU A 751 9.98 -99.44 9.50
C LEU A 751 11.50 -99.41 9.38
N GLN A 752 12.00 -98.95 8.23
CA GLN A 752 13.44 -98.81 7.99
C GLN A 752 13.89 -97.37 8.31
N ILE A 753 14.73 -97.20 9.32
CA ILE A 753 15.35 -95.90 9.64
C ILE A 753 16.50 -95.62 8.68
N ILE A 754 16.51 -94.42 8.10
CA ILE A 754 17.63 -93.86 7.34
C ILE A 754 18.03 -92.58 8.06
N PHE A 755 19.18 -92.60 8.73
CA PHE A 755 19.72 -91.43 9.43
C PHE A 755 20.85 -90.81 8.60
N ASP A 756 20.55 -89.69 7.95
CA ASP A 756 21.52 -88.82 7.29
C ASP A 756 22.10 -87.82 8.30
N GLY A 757 23.42 -87.84 8.49
CA GLY A 757 24.10 -87.03 9.50
C GLY A 757 24.22 -87.67 10.89
N SER A 758 24.20 -89.00 11.01
CA SER A 758 24.38 -89.72 12.29
C SER A 758 25.70 -89.43 13.01
N ASP A 759 26.71 -88.94 12.27
CA ASP A 759 28.06 -88.66 12.76
C ASP A 759 28.32 -87.14 12.93
N VAL A 760 27.32 -86.30 12.62
CA VAL A 760 27.43 -84.83 12.74
C VAL A 760 27.32 -84.43 14.21
N VAL A 761 28.21 -83.59 14.72
CA VAL A 761 28.17 -83.15 16.13
C VAL A 761 27.25 -81.93 16.28
N GLY A 762 25.98 -82.14 16.59
CA GLY A 762 25.00 -81.08 16.84
C GLY A 762 24.92 -80.72 18.33
N MET A 763 25.74 -79.76 18.79
CA MET A 763 25.72 -79.29 20.18
C MET A 763 24.68 -78.17 20.36
N ILE A 764 23.78 -78.33 21.34
CA ILE A 764 22.74 -77.35 21.69
C ILE A 764 22.75 -77.08 23.20
N TYR A 765 22.15 -75.97 23.64
CA TYR A 765 22.01 -75.64 25.06
C TYR A 765 20.57 -75.93 25.54
N ALA A 766 20.34 -77.12 26.09
CA ALA A 766 19.00 -77.63 26.38
C ALA A 766 18.98 -78.50 27.64
N ASP A 767 17.80 -78.75 28.21
CA ASP A 767 17.61 -79.69 29.31
C ASP A 767 17.51 -81.11 28.74
N SER A 768 18.49 -81.95 29.06
CA SER A 768 18.59 -83.33 28.54
C SER A 768 17.31 -84.17 28.78
N ARG A 769 16.67 -84.03 29.95
CA ARG A 769 15.46 -84.80 30.28
C ARG A 769 14.25 -84.32 29.49
N ARG A 770 14.11 -83.00 29.31
CA ARG A 770 13.02 -82.42 28.51
C ARG A 770 13.23 -82.63 27.02
N MET A 771 14.48 -82.62 26.56
CA MET A 771 14.81 -82.96 25.18
C MET A 771 14.50 -84.42 24.86
N TRP A 772 14.85 -85.34 25.75
CA TRP A 772 14.45 -86.74 25.63
C TRP A 772 12.93 -86.89 25.52
N ARG A 773 12.18 -86.14 26.34
CA ARG A 773 10.71 -86.13 26.29
C ARG A 773 10.15 -85.63 24.96
N ILE A 774 10.79 -84.63 24.33
CA ILE A 774 10.45 -84.18 22.98
C ILE A 774 10.64 -85.35 22.01
N ILE A 775 11.84 -85.93 21.98
CA ILE A 775 12.22 -87.01 21.06
C ILE A 775 11.33 -88.25 21.25
N GLU A 776 11.06 -88.65 22.50
CA GLU A 776 10.17 -89.75 22.85
C GLU A 776 8.78 -89.55 22.23
N ASN A 777 8.20 -88.35 22.37
CA ASN A 777 6.89 -88.03 21.78
C ASN A 777 6.92 -88.11 20.24
N LEU A 778 8.02 -87.69 19.61
CA LEU A 778 8.17 -87.77 18.15
C LEU A 778 8.31 -89.21 17.66
N PHE A 779 9.16 -90.02 18.28
CA PHE A 779 9.37 -91.43 17.92
C PHE A 779 8.14 -92.30 18.23
N GLN A 780 7.44 -92.02 19.34
CA GLN A 780 6.14 -92.66 19.62
C GLN A 780 5.10 -92.34 18.55
N ASN A 781 5.08 -91.10 18.02
CA ASN A 781 4.20 -90.75 16.91
C ASN A 781 4.59 -91.49 15.63
N ILE A 782 5.88 -91.58 15.31
CA ILE A 782 6.37 -92.34 14.14
C ILE A 782 5.91 -93.80 14.22
N CYS A 783 6.13 -94.49 15.36
CA CYS A 783 5.75 -95.89 15.50
C CYS A 783 4.23 -96.14 15.43
N LYS A 784 3.41 -95.13 15.75
CA LYS A 784 1.95 -95.24 15.78
C LYS A 784 1.31 -94.94 14.42
N TYR A 785 1.82 -93.95 13.71
CA TYR A 785 1.15 -93.37 12.54
C TYR A 785 1.92 -93.52 11.23
N ALA A 786 3.15 -94.04 11.24
CA ALA A 786 3.88 -94.33 10.01
C ALA A 786 3.29 -95.55 9.29
N LEU A 787 3.23 -95.50 7.96
CA LEU A 787 2.77 -96.60 7.12
C LEU A 787 3.72 -97.81 7.27
N GLU A 788 3.16 -98.98 7.59
CA GLU A 788 3.94 -100.21 7.81
C GLU A 788 4.80 -100.57 6.57
N GLY A 789 6.04 -101.01 6.78
CA GLY A 789 6.95 -101.38 5.69
C GLY A 789 7.62 -100.22 4.95
N THR A 790 7.49 -98.98 5.44
CA THR A 790 8.10 -97.79 4.81
C THR A 790 9.39 -97.32 5.50
N ARG A 791 10.01 -96.28 4.94
CA ARG A 791 11.23 -95.66 5.47
C ARG A 791 10.91 -94.43 6.31
N VAL A 792 11.64 -94.26 7.40
CA VAL A 792 11.65 -93.07 8.24
C VAL A 792 13.00 -92.40 8.06
N TYR A 793 13.00 -91.13 7.65
CA TYR A 793 14.20 -90.34 7.41
C TYR A 793 14.47 -89.43 8.59
N LEU A 794 15.66 -89.54 9.15
CA LEU A 794 16.22 -88.62 10.13
C LEU A 794 17.33 -87.83 9.44
N GLU A 795 17.34 -86.52 9.58
CA GLU A 795 18.36 -85.65 8.98
C GLU A 795 18.90 -84.69 10.06
N MET A 796 20.21 -84.66 10.25
CA MET A 796 20.90 -83.70 11.12
C MET A 796 21.73 -82.73 10.28
N LYS A 797 21.54 -81.43 10.48
CA LYS A 797 22.33 -80.37 9.83
C LYS A 797 22.82 -79.36 10.85
N VAL A 798 24.05 -78.91 10.68
CA VAL A 798 24.65 -77.83 11.45
C VAL A 798 25.15 -76.79 10.46
N GLU A 799 24.39 -75.73 10.26
CA GLU A 799 24.66 -74.69 9.26
C GLU A 799 24.21 -73.32 9.80
N GLY A 800 25.00 -72.27 9.56
CA GLY A 800 24.62 -70.90 9.90
C GLY A 800 24.47 -70.61 11.41
N GLY A 801 25.21 -71.33 12.26
CA GLY A 801 25.14 -71.18 13.73
C GLY A 801 23.88 -71.80 14.34
N ARG A 802 23.23 -72.73 13.63
CA ARG A 802 22.04 -73.44 14.09
C ARG A 802 22.17 -74.94 13.85
N VAL A 803 21.60 -75.71 14.76
CA VAL A 803 21.50 -77.18 14.71
C VAL A 803 20.05 -77.52 14.39
N THR A 804 19.83 -78.10 13.20
CA THR A 804 18.51 -78.49 12.72
C THR A 804 18.41 -80.01 12.62
N ALA A 805 17.45 -80.60 13.35
CA ALA A 805 17.09 -82.00 13.25
C ALA A 805 15.72 -82.14 12.59
N SER A 806 15.62 -82.93 11.52
CA SER A 806 14.35 -83.20 10.85
C SER A 806 13.99 -84.69 10.85
N LEU A 807 12.72 -84.98 11.16
CA LEU A 807 12.17 -86.32 11.21
C LEU A 807 11.03 -86.41 10.20
N LYS A 808 11.12 -87.35 9.27
CA LYS A 808 10.21 -87.46 8.13
C LYS A 808 9.70 -88.90 7.96
N ASN A 809 8.39 -89.09 7.87
CA ASN A 809 7.76 -90.38 7.60
C ASN A 809 6.54 -90.23 6.67
N ILE A 810 6.11 -91.34 6.08
CA ILE A 810 4.84 -91.43 5.35
C ILE A 810 3.76 -91.89 6.34
N SER A 811 2.63 -91.21 6.42
CA SER A 811 1.53 -91.57 7.31
C SER A 811 0.74 -92.77 6.77
N ASP A 812 0.17 -93.58 7.67
CA ASP A 812 -0.72 -94.69 7.33
C ASP A 812 -2.12 -94.24 6.86
N ARG A 813 -2.46 -92.95 7.05
CA ARG A 813 -3.76 -92.36 6.71
C ARG A 813 -3.61 -90.96 6.11
N PRO A 814 -4.56 -90.52 5.27
CA PRO A 814 -4.57 -89.16 4.74
C PRO A 814 -4.73 -88.12 5.86
N MET A 815 -3.89 -87.09 5.86
CA MET A 815 -3.95 -85.97 6.80
C MET A 815 -4.76 -84.81 6.20
N ASN A 816 -5.91 -84.48 6.81
CA ASN A 816 -6.81 -83.41 6.34
C ASN A 816 -6.70 -82.10 7.14
N LEU A 817 -5.69 -81.96 8.00
CA LEU A 817 -5.49 -80.80 8.88
C LEU A 817 -4.26 -80.00 8.46
N LYS A 818 -4.22 -78.71 8.84
CA LYS A 818 -3.02 -77.88 8.66
C LYS A 818 -1.96 -78.28 9.70
N GLY A 819 -0.68 -78.18 9.33
CA GLY A 819 0.44 -78.56 10.21
C GLY A 819 0.44 -77.83 11.56
N GLU A 820 0.00 -76.58 11.60
CA GLU A 820 -0.08 -75.77 12.84
C GLU A 820 -1.13 -76.29 13.83
N GLU A 821 -2.29 -76.72 13.32
CA GLU A 821 -3.41 -77.25 14.13
C GLU A 821 -3.04 -78.56 14.84
N LEU A 822 -2.19 -79.39 14.24
CA LEU A 822 -1.73 -80.66 14.84
C LEU A 822 -0.91 -80.47 16.13
N SER A 823 -0.39 -79.26 16.36
CA SER A 823 0.37 -78.93 17.56
C SER A 823 -0.47 -78.27 18.66
N GLU A 824 -1.78 -78.06 18.45
CA GLU A 824 -2.69 -77.54 19.47
C GLU A 824 -3.15 -78.62 20.47
N ARG A 825 -3.69 -78.19 21.62
CA ARG A 825 -4.10 -79.11 22.68
C ARG A 825 -5.30 -79.94 22.25
N PHE A 826 -5.22 -81.26 22.49
CA PHE A 826 -6.30 -82.22 22.27
C PHE A 826 -6.69 -82.41 20.79
N ILE A 827 -5.92 -81.87 19.84
CA ILE A 827 -6.13 -82.09 18.41
C ILE A 827 -5.49 -83.43 17.99
N ARG A 828 -6.18 -84.15 17.11
CA ARG A 828 -5.73 -85.41 16.51
C ARG A 828 -5.96 -85.37 15.00
N GLY A 829 -5.04 -85.99 14.24
CA GLY A 829 -5.07 -86.02 12.78
C GLY A 829 -6.12 -86.94 12.15
N ASP A 830 -6.81 -87.78 12.92
CA ASP A 830 -7.78 -88.76 12.43
C ASP A 830 -9.24 -88.46 12.81
N ALA A 831 -10.18 -88.72 11.88
CA ALA A 831 -11.62 -88.53 12.11
C ALA A 831 -12.26 -89.65 12.97
N SER A 832 -11.59 -90.80 13.14
CA SER A 832 -12.10 -91.94 13.90
C SER A 832 -11.57 -91.94 15.34
N ARG A 833 -12.43 -91.71 16.34
CA ARG A 833 -12.10 -91.68 17.79
C ARG A 833 -11.56 -92.99 18.39
N THR A 834 -11.29 -94.00 17.57
CA THR A 834 -10.89 -95.36 17.95
C THR A 834 -9.38 -95.55 18.16
N THR A 835 -8.53 -94.61 17.71
CA THR A 835 -7.07 -94.74 17.82
C THR A 835 -6.51 -94.21 19.16
N GLU A 836 -5.40 -94.77 19.64
CA GLU A 836 -4.80 -94.44 20.94
C GLU A 836 -3.88 -93.20 20.90
N GLY A 837 -4.18 -92.18 21.71
CA GLY A 837 -3.33 -90.99 21.89
C GLY A 837 -3.98 -89.94 22.79
N SER A 838 -3.20 -89.02 23.37
CA SER A 838 -3.68 -87.92 24.22
C SER A 838 -4.06 -86.67 23.44
N GLY A 839 -3.47 -86.46 22.25
CA GLY A 839 -3.52 -85.17 21.56
C GLY A 839 -2.70 -84.09 22.26
N LEU A 840 -1.83 -84.47 23.20
CA LEU A 840 -0.96 -83.54 23.93
C LEU A 840 0.52 -83.71 23.57
N GLY A 841 0.94 -84.84 22.98
CA GLY A 841 2.35 -85.12 22.69
C GLY A 841 3.04 -84.07 21.80
N LEU A 842 2.42 -83.68 20.67
CA LEU A 842 2.97 -82.64 19.79
C LEU A 842 2.90 -81.24 20.42
N TYR A 843 1.85 -80.96 21.20
CA TYR A 843 1.74 -79.73 21.98
C TYR A 843 2.88 -79.62 23.02
N ILE A 844 3.14 -80.70 23.77
CA ILE A 844 4.24 -80.77 24.74
C ILE A 844 5.58 -80.60 24.01
N ALA A 845 5.80 -81.32 22.90
CA ALA A 845 7.02 -81.21 22.10
C ALA A 845 7.30 -79.78 21.63
N LYS A 846 6.27 -79.11 21.07
CA LYS A 846 6.35 -77.72 20.61
C LYS A 846 6.69 -76.76 21.74
N ASN A 847 5.92 -76.79 22.85
CA ASN A 847 6.12 -75.82 23.91
C ASN A 847 7.42 -76.10 24.71
N LEU A 848 7.86 -77.35 24.87
CA LEU A 848 9.17 -77.66 25.45
C LEU A 848 10.33 -77.19 24.55
N THR A 849 10.17 -77.30 23.23
CA THR A 849 11.17 -76.78 22.27
C THR A 849 11.27 -75.25 22.41
N GLN A 850 10.14 -74.55 22.41
CA GLN A 850 10.06 -73.10 22.57
C GLN A 850 10.58 -72.62 23.93
N ALA A 851 10.25 -73.34 25.01
CA ALA A 851 10.74 -73.02 26.35
C ALA A 851 12.27 -73.17 26.48
N GLN A 852 12.88 -73.97 25.61
CA GLN A 852 14.33 -74.15 25.50
C GLN A 852 14.95 -73.33 24.36
N HIS A 853 14.28 -72.26 23.93
CA HIS A 853 14.75 -71.33 22.89
C HIS A 853 14.95 -71.96 21.49
N GLY A 854 14.36 -73.12 21.23
CA GLY A 854 14.30 -73.71 19.89
C GLY A 854 13.00 -73.37 19.14
N GLU A 855 13.00 -73.65 17.86
CA GLU A 855 11.84 -73.56 16.98
C GLU A 855 11.33 -74.95 16.60
N PHE A 856 10.00 -75.11 16.58
CA PHE A 856 9.32 -76.36 16.27
C PHE A 856 8.36 -76.14 15.11
N GLN A 857 8.60 -76.80 13.97
CA GLN A 857 7.78 -76.67 12.78
C GLN A 857 7.25 -78.03 12.31
N ILE A 858 6.00 -78.05 11.84
CA ILE A 858 5.37 -79.21 11.21
C ILE A 858 5.10 -78.87 9.74
N GLN A 859 5.63 -79.67 8.83
CA GLN A 859 5.39 -79.59 7.39
C GLN A 859 4.64 -80.84 6.92
N LEU A 860 3.53 -80.62 6.21
CA LEU A 860 2.69 -81.67 5.64
C LEU A 860 2.69 -81.53 4.12
N ASP A 861 2.92 -82.62 3.39
CA ASP A 861 2.80 -82.68 1.93
C ASP A 861 2.12 -83.99 1.51
N GLY A 862 0.81 -83.94 1.31
CA GLY A 862 -0.02 -85.14 1.15
C GLY A 862 0.08 -86.06 2.38
N ASP A 863 0.52 -87.30 2.16
CA ASP A 863 0.73 -88.28 3.24
C ASP A 863 2.09 -88.13 3.92
N LEU A 864 2.92 -87.19 3.48
CA LEU A 864 4.23 -86.94 4.08
C LEU A 864 4.12 -86.07 5.33
N PHE A 865 4.63 -86.59 6.44
CA PHE A 865 4.75 -85.88 7.71
C PHE A 865 6.21 -85.56 7.98
N LYS A 866 6.54 -84.27 8.16
CA LYS A 866 7.90 -83.81 8.50
C LYS A 866 7.86 -82.88 9.70
N ILE A 867 8.67 -83.17 10.72
CA ILE A 867 8.94 -82.28 11.85
C ILE A 867 10.34 -81.72 11.72
N ILE A 868 10.50 -80.43 12.04
CA ILE A 868 11.78 -79.74 12.08
C ILE A 868 11.95 -79.16 13.49
N LEU A 869 13.02 -79.58 14.16
CA LEU A 869 13.53 -79.00 15.39
C LEU A 869 14.74 -78.15 15.04
N ASP A 870 14.75 -76.89 15.47
CA ASP A 870 15.82 -75.96 15.12
C ASP A 870 16.28 -75.17 16.34
N PHE A 871 17.56 -75.29 16.68
CA PHE A 871 18.16 -74.70 17.88
C PHE A 871 19.38 -73.86 17.53
N PRO A 872 19.69 -72.81 18.32
CA PRO A 872 20.99 -72.16 18.26
C PRO A 872 22.12 -73.16 18.56
N GLU A 873 23.17 -73.14 17.75
CA GLU A 873 24.36 -73.95 17.98
C GLU A 873 25.08 -73.50 19.26
N TYR A 874 25.38 -74.45 20.15
CA TYR A 874 26.18 -74.18 21.34
C TYR A 874 27.66 -74.24 21.00
N GLU A 875 28.27 -73.07 20.86
CA GLU A 875 29.72 -72.93 20.82
C GLU A 875 30.28 -72.97 22.25
N ARG A 876 31.16 -73.94 22.52
CA ARG A 876 31.85 -74.00 23.82
C ARG A 876 32.76 -72.76 23.92
N PRO A 877 32.64 -71.92 24.96
CA PRO A 877 33.54 -70.78 25.10
C PRO A 877 34.98 -71.29 25.16
N SER A 878 35.80 -70.87 24.19
CA SER A 878 37.23 -71.17 24.13
C SER A 878 37.89 -70.70 25.42
N GLN A 879 38.53 -71.62 26.15
CA GLN A 879 39.39 -71.26 27.28
C GLN A 879 40.48 -70.30 26.79
N GLU A 880 40.46 -69.06 27.29
CA GLU A 880 41.47 -68.05 27.00
C GLU A 880 42.86 -68.59 27.36
N GLY A 881 43.68 -68.78 26.32
CA GLY A 881 45.12 -68.92 26.46
C GLY A 881 45.73 -67.57 26.81
N GLY A 882 46.54 -67.57 27.86
CA GLY A 882 47.86 -66.94 27.91
C GLY A 882 47.98 -65.52 27.38
N ASP A 883 47.91 -64.60 28.34
CA ASP A 883 48.73 -63.39 28.45
C ASP A 883 49.89 -63.26 27.44
N SER A 884 49.79 -62.25 26.56
CA SER A 884 50.96 -61.64 25.93
C SER A 884 50.70 -60.17 25.60
N GLY A 885 51.24 -59.28 26.42
CA GLY A 885 52.00 -58.14 25.90
C GLY A 885 51.48 -56.74 26.16
N SER A 886 51.69 -56.23 27.39
CA SER A 886 52.19 -54.86 27.58
C SER A 886 53.13 -54.85 28.80
N GLY A 887 54.43 -54.84 28.50
CA GLY A 887 55.58 -54.89 29.42
C GLY A 887 56.83 -55.32 28.67
#